data_AF-A0A9P6LJ96-F1
#
_entry.id   AF-A0A9P6LJ96-F1
#
_cell.length_a   1.000
_cell.length_b   1.000
_cell.length_c   1.000
_cell.angle_alpha   90.00
_cell.angle_beta   90.00
_cell.angle_gamma   90.00
#
_symmetry.space_group_name_H-M   'P 1'
#
loop_
_entity.id
_entity.type
_entity.pdbx_description
1 polymer ?
#
loop_
_entity_poly.entity_id
_entity_poly.type
_entity_poly.pdbx_seq_one_letter_code
_entity_poly.pdbx_strand_id
1 'polypeptide(L)'
;MTTLTNQRTRTKIADLPSWIPSVPPFPGEPTLDAPAHAASFLAALSSAVGSRDWTAFAALFAEQCWWKDSLTLTFDKRTIRGRDAIVRAWTALSETRRPGKFSGEKAAAREMEPALVRMGPELAVLEVPFGFENEAPKARCVGLAKLVPEDGGWKVWVLTTQVEELIDRPFGTLPRLGSRPSAIEASQRGRPEAQGLPRLKEGSVLDAVVVGGSCNGVANAIRLDSAGADCVVFETEGLAGGNWSRRRYEGLRLHHTKAMVSLPGFPAPEAFPEFLTGAQLTAYCCAAVRELGLPFFAGVEVVGSSWDEGRRVWEVRVREIETGRRGVVFARNLVVSTGWLTSHEHPKVPVMRDREVFAGPVMHTTAYRNSAPYKGRRVLVIGAGTSGHDVAASLARDGDVKGVTLLQRGKTLLVDAAPVMAVIAARYRGRMDVETADFLEFSFPTGVQRDLARAGFRAILAGVEGRTRALEGKGYVAEREPDPLARQLEERARGIYVDQPGTFGLVLEDKIKIERGEARGFTAEGVVVVCEGETGEGERERVVEADGVVYATGFGSYDLAAWWRETGFVDEGTAARVEDVGDLGVDEEGELIGVTTFSGHPNLYFAGFGIFTCRWTSRFVAVQILADVDGTFPESELKPLNIPEFIAMGSKALPKVEKATIAGSIEIPRILNGLWQLAGGHDQDIDVAAAAEAMKPLIDAGLYAFDMADHYGPAEQVIGRHNLTNPESNLPITAFTKWCPPETGDTSFSTAEAAVDLALGRMKQDRVALMQYHVWDYTDPTYLCNLAHLRTLQQRGKIAHIGLTNVDAAHLELLLDSGYEVVSNQVSCSVLDLRVLKGRMARVCEARGVGVLAYGTLLGGFLGEKWVGKTEPREEEGLNWSLRKYLRFIRAAGGWDAFQNVLRAVASVAAKHGVSIAAVAIRWVLDVPVVKAVIIGARLSGDSETYAASNLAAFAFSLDDEDRGLIAKAQAGLTDIPGDCGDEYRRPPFLTASGDLSDHVKESSAMQRVEEAVAKGQRVEFHSGSKWEPIAGYSRAVRFGNTIRVSGTTANPPPELRDQLGGVVGGKSARSQAVAALDIIEGAVRRLGGTMADVVRTRVMLRREEDVAGVSEAHGWVFNCHGIWPANTLTTAGLIGDEVLVEIEVEAVVGSGKSVVAIS
;
A
#
# COMPACT_ATOMS: atom_id res chain seq x y z
N MET A 1 4.74 27.44 -10.57
CA MET A 1 3.31 27.16 -10.37
C MET A 1 2.91 26.24 -11.53
N THR A 2 2.49 24.99 -11.37
CA THR A 2 1.57 24.32 -10.42
C THR A 2 2.24 23.13 -9.71
N THR A 3 2.39 23.19 -8.39
CA THR A 3 2.87 22.06 -7.57
C THR A 3 1.71 21.14 -7.17
N LEU A 4 1.12 20.45 -8.15
CA LEU A 4 0.28 19.26 -7.94
C LEU A 4 1.12 18.00 -8.18
N THR A 5 2.36 17.98 -7.67
CA THR A 5 3.38 16.97 -8.02
C THR A 5 3.39 15.75 -7.09
N ASN A 6 2.47 15.65 -6.14
CA ASN A 6 2.41 14.47 -5.27
C ASN A 6 1.27 13.59 -5.76
N GLN A 7 1.62 12.38 -6.23
CA GLN A 7 0.65 11.33 -6.51
C GLN A 7 -0.27 11.14 -5.29
N ARG A 8 -1.58 11.07 -5.52
CA ARG A 8 -2.56 10.90 -4.45
C ARG A 8 -2.37 9.51 -3.82
N THR A 9 -2.27 9.46 -2.49
CA THR A 9 -2.08 8.18 -1.79
C THR A 9 -3.39 7.41 -1.74
N ARG A 10 -3.40 6.25 -2.39
CA ARG A 10 -4.54 5.32 -2.37
C ARG A 10 -4.87 4.83 -0.97
N THR A 11 -6.14 4.93 -0.61
CA THR A 11 -6.70 4.52 0.68
C THR A 11 -7.85 3.55 0.48
N LYS A 12 -7.95 2.53 1.33
CA LYS A 12 -9.10 1.62 1.33
C LYS A 12 -10.34 2.34 1.83
N ILE A 13 -11.46 2.17 1.14
CA ILE A 13 -12.77 2.71 1.49
C ILE A 13 -13.18 2.26 2.90
N ALA A 14 -12.82 1.04 3.32
CA ALA A 14 -13.07 0.55 4.67
C ALA A 14 -12.36 1.38 5.76
N ASP A 15 -11.24 2.01 5.43
CA ASP A 15 -10.40 2.79 6.36
C ASP A 15 -10.78 4.28 6.37
N LEU A 16 -11.63 4.73 5.45
CA LEU A 16 -12.04 6.13 5.38
C LEU A 16 -12.74 6.56 6.68
N PRO A 17 -12.42 7.76 7.19
CA PRO A 17 -13.10 8.28 8.36
C PRO A 17 -14.57 8.54 8.07
N SER A 18 -15.40 8.30 9.07
CA SER A 18 -16.84 8.51 9.01
C SER A 18 -17.35 8.89 10.38
N TRP A 19 -18.31 9.80 10.40
CA TRP A 19 -19.05 10.16 11.60
C TRP A 19 -20.47 10.53 11.20
N ILE A 20 -21.44 9.83 11.79
CA ILE A 20 -22.87 10.02 11.56
C ILE A 20 -23.49 10.51 12.88
N PRO A 21 -24.10 11.71 12.91
CA PRO A 21 -24.76 12.25 14.09
C PRO A 21 -26.02 11.46 14.45
N SER A 22 -26.37 11.45 15.73
CA SER A 22 -27.62 10.86 16.22
C SER A 22 -28.66 11.96 16.42
N VAL A 23 -29.71 11.94 15.58
CA VAL A 23 -30.84 12.88 15.63
C VAL A 23 -32.15 12.07 15.63
N PRO A 24 -32.56 11.55 16.80
CA PRO A 24 -33.83 10.83 16.95
C PRO A 24 -35.03 11.77 16.71
N PRO A 25 -36.25 11.23 16.57
CA PRO A 25 -37.44 12.06 16.49
C PRO A 25 -37.59 12.99 17.69
N PHE A 26 -37.95 14.25 17.46
CA PHE A 26 -38.05 15.27 18.51
C PHE A 26 -39.39 16.03 18.48
N PRO A 27 -39.84 16.57 19.63
CA PRO A 27 -41.07 17.36 19.68
C PRO A 27 -41.03 18.56 18.73
N GLY A 28 -42.07 18.71 17.91
CA GLY A 28 -42.18 19.80 16.92
C GLY A 28 -41.53 19.50 15.57
N GLU A 29 -40.92 18.33 15.38
CA GLU A 29 -40.36 17.89 14.10
C GLU A 29 -41.34 18.00 12.91
N PRO A 30 -42.60 17.52 12.98
CA PRO A 30 -43.54 17.61 11.85
C PRO A 30 -43.97 19.04 11.53
N THR A 31 -43.73 19.99 12.44
CA THR A 31 -44.11 21.40 12.34
C THR A 31 -42.92 22.33 12.23
N LEU A 32 -41.70 21.79 11.99
CA LEU A 32 -40.49 22.57 11.85
C LEU A 32 -40.58 23.50 10.63
N ASP A 33 -40.35 24.80 10.83
CA ASP A 33 -40.27 25.78 9.76
C ASP A 33 -38.88 25.74 9.10
N ALA A 34 -38.66 24.72 8.25
CA ALA A 34 -37.42 24.54 7.50
C ALA A 34 -37.03 25.78 6.66
N PRO A 35 -37.97 26.46 5.95
CA PRO A 35 -37.66 27.71 5.26
C PRO A 35 -37.12 28.83 6.17
N ALA A 36 -37.71 29.05 7.35
CA ALA A 36 -37.23 30.08 8.27
C ALA A 36 -35.81 29.79 8.80
N HIS A 37 -35.52 28.53 9.16
CA HIS A 37 -34.18 28.13 9.59
C HIS A 37 -33.15 28.24 8.47
N ALA A 38 -33.52 27.87 7.24
CA ALA A 38 -32.67 28.02 6.07
C ALA A 38 -32.33 29.48 5.77
N ALA A 39 -33.34 30.37 5.81
CA ALA A 39 -33.12 31.80 5.61
C ALA A 39 -32.16 32.39 6.65
N SER A 40 -32.31 31.99 7.92
CA SER A 40 -31.40 32.40 9.01
C SER A 40 -29.97 31.91 8.77
N PHE A 41 -29.79 30.64 8.42
CA PHE A 41 -28.47 30.08 8.10
C PHE A 41 -27.80 30.81 6.93
N LEU A 42 -28.53 31.02 5.82
CA LEU A 42 -27.98 31.67 4.63
C LEU A 42 -27.62 33.14 4.87
N ALA A 43 -28.41 33.86 5.67
CA ALA A 43 -28.06 35.21 6.09
C ALA A 43 -26.75 35.23 6.90
N ALA A 44 -26.57 34.27 7.82
CA ALA A 44 -25.36 34.15 8.62
C ALA A 44 -24.14 33.75 7.76
N LEU A 45 -24.29 32.79 6.86
CA LEU A 45 -23.26 32.37 5.90
C LEU A 45 -22.82 33.55 5.01
N SER A 46 -23.79 34.23 4.40
CA SER A 46 -23.54 35.37 3.51
C SER A 46 -22.83 36.51 4.25
N SER A 47 -23.26 36.82 5.48
CA SER A 47 -22.63 37.83 6.32
C SER A 47 -21.19 37.45 6.69
N ALA A 48 -20.98 36.22 7.18
CA ALA A 48 -19.66 35.77 7.64
C ALA A 48 -18.63 35.73 6.49
N VAL A 49 -19.01 35.17 5.34
CA VAL A 49 -18.14 35.10 4.17
C VAL A 49 -17.91 36.50 3.56
N GLY A 50 -18.97 37.30 3.42
CA GLY A 50 -18.87 38.65 2.85
C GLY A 50 -18.05 39.63 3.68
N SER A 51 -18.12 39.52 5.02
CA SER A 51 -17.31 40.32 5.95
C SER A 51 -15.95 39.70 6.28
N ARG A 52 -15.68 38.47 5.80
CA ARG A 52 -14.50 37.67 6.15
C ARG A 52 -14.35 37.44 7.66
N ASP A 53 -15.48 37.34 8.37
CA ASP A 53 -15.50 36.94 9.77
C ASP A 53 -15.43 35.41 9.88
N TRP A 54 -14.19 34.92 9.90
CA TRP A 54 -13.91 33.48 10.00
C TRP A 54 -14.30 32.87 11.35
N THR A 55 -14.47 33.70 12.40
CA THR A 55 -14.99 33.24 13.69
C THR A 55 -16.48 32.97 13.60
N ALA A 56 -17.24 33.91 13.01
CA ALA A 56 -18.66 33.72 12.74
C ALA A 56 -18.90 32.57 11.75
N PHE A 57 -18.06 32.43 10.72
CA PHE A 57 -18.11 31.31 9.80
C PHE A 57 -17.87 29.96 10.51
N ALA A 58 -16.83 29.86 11.35
CA ALA A 58 -16.55 28.67 12.14
C ALA A 58 -17.72 28.28 13.04
N ALA A 59 -18.41 29.27 13.62
CA ALA A 59 -19.57 29.05 14.48
C ALA A 59 -20.78 28.44 13.75
N LEU A 60 -20.81 28.41 12.42
CA LEU A 60 -21.86 27.74 11.65
C LEU A 60 -21.70 26.22 11.61
N PHE A 61 -20.51 25.70 11.89
CA PHE A 61 -20.18 24.28 11.75
C PHE A 61 -20.28 23.53 13.07
N ALA A 62 -20.68 22.26 12.98
CA ALA A 62 -20.61 21.33 14.10
C ALA A 62 -19.15 21.00 14.44
N GLU A 63 -18.89 20.49 15.65
CA GLU A 63 -17.54 20.05 16.04
C GLU A 63 -16.97 19.01 15.04
N GLN A 64 -17.79 18.00 14.71
CA GLN A 64 -17.48 17.02 13.68
C GLN A 64 -18.24 17.34 12.39
N CYS A 65 -17.53 17.91 11.43
CA CYS A 65 -18.11 18.35 10.17
C CYS A 65 -17.21 18.06 8.97
N TRP A 66 -17.81 18.18 7.79
CA TRP A 66 -17.19 17.90 6.51
C TRP A 66 -17.50 19.00 5.51
N TRP A 67 -16.55 19.27 4.63
CA TRP A 67 -16.77 20.06 3.43
C TRP A 67 -16.30 19.27 2.21
N LYS A 68 -17.24 18.92 1.35
CA LYS A 68 -16.98 18.28 0.06
C LYS A 68 -17.09 19.33 -1.03
N ASP A 69 -15.96 19.67 -1.63
CA ASP A 69 -15.88 20.64 -2.72
C ASP A 69 -15.67 19.94 -4.06
N SER A 70 -16.55 20.22 -5.02
CA SER A 70 -16.45 19.78 -6.40
C SER A 70 -16.19 20.98 -7.29
N LEU A 71 -14.92 21.42 -7.31
CA LEU A 71 -14.36 22.45 -8.16
C LEU A 71 -14.93 23.88 -7.95
N THR A 72 -15.49 24.20 -6.78
CA THR A 72 -15.92 25.59 -6.54
C THR A 72 -14.75 26.46 -6.13
N LEU A 73 -14.18 26.23 -4.94
CA LEU A 73 -13.12 27.05 -4.39
C LEU A 73 -11.75 26.41 -4.61
N THR A 74 -11.65 25.10 -4.40
CA THR A 74 -10.42 24.33 -4.54
C THR A 74 -10.02 24.15 -6.01
N PHE A 75 -10.98 24.25 -6.93
CA PHE A 75 -10.85 23.95 -8.37
C PHE A 75 -10.27 22.55 -8.69
N ASP A 76 -10.38 21.67 -7.70
CA ASP A 76 -10.12 20.25 -7.74
C ASP A 76 -11.28 19.57 -6.99
N LYS A 77 -11.33 18.24 -6.96
CA LYS A 77 -12.27 17.54 -6.06
C LYS A 77 -11.57 17.23 -4.74
N ARG A 78 -12.17 17.69 -3.63
CA ARG A 78 -11.61 17.60 -2.27
C ARG A 78 -12.70 17.31 -1.26
N THR A 79 -12.37 16.55 -0.22
CA THR A 79 -13.21 16.35 0.97
C THR A 79 -12.41 16.68 2.22
N ILE A 80 -12.71 17.83 2.82
CA ILE A 80 -12.01 18.38 3.98
C ILE A 80 -12.79 18.05 5.25
N ARG A 81 -12.09 17.51 6.25
CA ARG A 81 -12.67 17.08 7.53
C ARG A 81 -12.29 18.02 8.67
N GLY A 82 -13.29 18.37 9.47
CA GLY A 82 -13.15 19.10 10.73
C GLY A 82 -13.21 20.61 10.54
N ARG A 83 -13.87 21.27 11.51
CA ARG A 83 -14.18 22.71 11.48
C ARG A 83 -12.96 23.56 11.17
N ASP A 84 -11.86 23.36 11.88
CA ASP A 84 -10.67 24.21 11.74
C ASP A 84 -10.01 24.08 10.36
N ALA A 85 -10.00 22.86 9.79
CA ALA A 85 -9.47 22.64 8.45
C ALA A 85 -10.34 23.30 7.37
N ILE A 86 -11.66 23.22 7.52
CA ILE A 86 -12.62 23.88 6.63
C ILE A 86 -12.44 25.40 6.69
N VAL A 87 -12.39 25.97 7.91
CA VAL A 87 -12.21 27.42 8.10
C VAL A 87 -10.89 27.90 7.50
N ARG A 88 -9.79 27.18 7.70
CA ARG A 88 -8.49 27.52 7.08
C ARG A 88 -8.56 27.50 5.55
N ALA A 89 -9.17 26.46 4.97
CA ALA A 89 -9.28 26.34 3.53
C ALA A 89 -10.17 27.45 2.93
N TRP A 90 -11.31 27.77 3.56
CA TRP A 90 -12.16 28.89 3.15
C TRP A 90 -11.46 30.24 3.33
N THR A 91 -10.68 30.42 4.39
CA THR A 91 -9.90 31.65 4.63
C THR A 91 -8.92 31.89 3.47
N ALA A 92 -8.12 30.89 3.12
CA ALA A 92 -7.14 30.99 2.05
C ALA A 92 -7.81 31.19 0.67
N LEU A 93 -8.76 30.33 0.33
CA LEU A 93 -9.35 30.31 -1.01
C LEU A 93 -10.29 31.50 -1.27
N SER A 94 -10.92 32.07 -0.24
CA SER A 94 -11.84 33.19 -0.44
C SER A 94 -11.13 34.49 -0.82
N GLU A 95 -9.81 34.59 -0.64
CA GLU A 95 -9.04 35.74 -1.10
C GLU A 95 -9.07 35.88 -2.61
N THR A 96 -8.88 34.76 -3.31
CA THR A 96 -8.79 34.67 -4.77
C THR A 96 -10.16 34.37 -5.39
N ARG A 97 -10.90 33.41 -4.84
CA ARG A 97 -12.19 32.93 -5.40
C ARG A 97 -13.34 33.88 -5.17
N ARG A 98 -13.31 34.63 -4.06
CA ARG A 98 -14.32 35.62 -3.65
C ARG A 98 -15.77 35.08 -3.75
N PRO A 99 -16.10 33.97 -3.05
CA PRO A 99 -17.46 33.43 -3.05
C PRO A 99 -18.45 34.48 -2.54
N GLY A 100 -19.56 34.65 -3.25
CA GLY A 100 -20.59 35.63 -2.90
C GLY A 100 -21.93 35.35 -3.57
N LYS A 101 -22.86 36.29 -3.44
CA LYS A 101 -24.23 36.20 -4.00
C LYS A 101 -24.98 34.92 -3.56
N PHE A 102 -24.81 34.52 -2.31
CA PHE A 102 -25.53 33.40 -1.72
C PHE A 102 -27.05 33.63 -1.81
N SER A 103 -27.78 32.69 -2.42
CA SER A 103 -29.24 32.78 -2.61
C SER A 103 -29.91 31.45 -2.32
N GLY A 104 -30.98 31.48 -1.53
CA GLY A 104 -31.86 30.32 -1.28
C GLY A 104 -33.03 30.24 -2.26
N GLU A 105 -33.07 31.07 -3.30
CA GLU A 105 -34.11 30.99 -4.33
C GLU A 105 -34.01 29.66 -5.10
N LYS A 106 -35.17 29.02 -5.35
CA LYS A 106 -35.24 27.71 -6.02
C LYS A 106 -34.42 27.65 -7.30
N ALA A 107 -34.54 28.66 -8.18
CA ALA A 107 -33.82 28.70 -9.44
C ALA A 107 -32.28 28.73 -9.27
N ALA A 108 -31.78 29.35 -8.19
CA ALA A 108 -30.35 29.37 -7.86
C ALA A 108 -29.88 28.06 -7.19
N ALA A 109 -30.81 27.34 -6.57
CA ALA A 109 -30.58 26.14 -5.76
C ALA A 109 -31.04 24.84 -6.45
N ARG A 110 -31.00 24.79 -7.79
CA ARG A 110 -31.45 23.64 -8.63
C ARG A 110 -32.88 23.15 -8.30
N GLU A 111 -33.80 24.09 -8.14
CA GLU A 111 -35.21 23.83 -7.77
C GLU A 111 -35.42 23.08 -6.44
N MET A 112 -34.35 22.90 -5.65
CA MET A 112 -34.44 22.27 -4.33
C MET A 112 -35.02 23.24 -3.31
N GLU A 113 -35.76 22.70 -2.35
CA GLU A 113 -36.31 23.43 -1.22
C GLU A 113 -35.67 23.00 0.09
N PRO A 114 -35.56 23.89 1.08
CA PRO A 114 -35.15 23.49 2.41
C PRO A 114 -36.12 22.48 3.03
N ALA A 115 -35.59 21.37 3.53
CA ALA A 115 -36.41 20.30 4.09
C ALA A 115 -35.68 19.56 5.20
N LEU A 116 -36.42 19.13 6.23
CA LEU A 116 -35.91 18.16 7.19
C LEU A 116 -36.00 16.77 6.56
N VAL A 117 -34.85 16.16 6.30
CA VAL A 117 -34.74 14.85 5.67
C VAL A 117 -34.36 13.81 6.71
N ARG A 118 -35.26 12.86 6.94
CA ARG A 118 -35.02 11.69 7.80
C ARG A 118 -34.43 10.55 6.97
N MET A 119 -33.21 10.15 7.29
CA MET A 119 -32.42 9.14 6.58
C MET A 119 -32.33 7.82 7.36
N GLY A 120 -33.00 7.73 8.50
CA GLY A 120 -33.14 6.55 9.34
C GLY A 120 -33.87 6.89 10.65
N PRO A 121 -34.06 5.89 11.54
CA PRO A 121 -34.68 6.13 12.85
C PRO A 121 -33.90 7.16 13.68
N GLU A 122 -32.57 7.11 13.63
CA GLU A 122 -31.66 7.92 14.44
C GLU A 122 -30.95 9.03 13.66
N LEU A 123 -31.38 9.36 12.44
CA LEU A 123 -30.73 10.39 11.63
C LEU A 123 -31.76 11.25 10.89
N ALA A 124 -31.77 12.53 11.22
CA ALA A 124 -32.42 13.60 10.48
C ALA A 124 -31.46 14.77 10.29
N VAL A 125 -31.51 15.36 9.09
CA VAL A 125 -30.71 16.55 8.73
C VAL A 125 -31.64 17.60 8.14
N LEU A 126 -31.45 18.86 8.52
CA LEU A 126 -32.09 19.96 7.82
C LEU A 126 -31.23 20.29 6.59
N GLU A 127 -31.72 19.92 5.42
CA GLU A 127 -31.06 20.23 4.14
C GLU A 127 -31.38 21.67 3.73
N VAL A 128 -30.34 22.47 3.53
CA VAL A 128 -30.43 23.87 3.10
C VAL A 128 -29.68 24.02 1.77
N PRO A 129 -30.39 23.94 0.63
CA PRO A 129 -29.80 24.16 -0.68
C PRO A 129 -29.66 25.67 -0.97
N PHE A 130 -28.63 26.05 -1.72
CA PHE A 130 -28.39 27.45 -2.10
C PHE A 130 -27.53 27.57 -3.36
N GLY A 131 -27.65 28.68 -4.08
CA GLY A 131 -26.74 29.07 -5.15
C GLY A 131 -25.73 30.11 -4.68
N PHE A 132 -24.57 30.19 -5.33
CA PHE A 132 -23.57 31.25 -5.13
C PHE A 132 -22.68 31.41 -6.38
N GLU A 133 -21.85 32.45 -6.41
CA GLU A 133 -20.92 32.72 -7.50
C GLU A 133 -19.48 32.91 -6.99
N ASN A 134 -18.51 32.54 -7.83
CA ASN A 134 -17.09 32.82 -7.66
C ASN A 134 -16.59 33.78 -8.76
N GLU A 135 -15.44 34.43 -8.55
CA GLU A 135 -14.87 35.41 -9.49
C GLU A 135 -13.63 34.92 -10.27
N ALA A 136 -12.88 33.94 -9.76
CA ALA A 136 -11.64 33.47 -10.37
C ALA A 136 -11.52 31.92 -10.38
N PRO A 137 -12.13 31.23 -11.35
CA PRO A 137 -12.86 31.79 -12.50
C PRO A 137 -14.30 32.21 -12.15
N LYS A 138 -14.89 33.03 -13.03
CA LYS A 138 -16.31 33.42 -12.91
C LYS A 138 -17.20 32.21 -13.13
N ALA A 139 -17.80 31.72 -12.05
CA ALA A 139 -18.55 30.48 -12.08
C ALA A 139 -19.85 30.59 -11.29
N ARG A 140 -20.91 29.98 -11.82
CA ARG A 140 -22.12 29.67 -11.04
C ARG A 140 -21.87 28.39 -10.26
N CYS A 141 -22.26 28.37 -9.00
CA CYS A 141 -22.07 27.25 -8.10
C CYS A 141 -23.37 26.95 -7.34
N VAL A 142 -23.52 25.70 -6.93
CA VAL A 142 -24.58 25.24 -6.03
C VAL A 142 -23.97 24.69 -4.75
N GLY A 143 -24.63 24.94 -3.63
CA GLY A 143 -24.27 24.45 -2.32
C GLY A 143 -25.44 23.73 -1.64
N LEU A 144 -25.10 22.81 -0.75
CA LEU A 144 -26.03 22.10 0.10
C LEU A 144 -25.43 21.93 1.49
N ALA A 145 -26.01 22.61 2.47
CA ALA A 145 -25.66 22.42 3.88
C ALA A 145 -26.63 21.42 4.50
N LYS A 146 -26.10 20.35 5.10
CA LYS A 146 -26.85 19.40 5.93
C LYS A 146 -26.62 19.79 7.38
N LEU A 147 -27.63 20.38 8.00
CA LEU A 147 -27.55 20.90 9.36
C LEU A 147 -28.08 19.88 10.38
N VAL A 148 -27.47 19.84 11.55
CA VAL A 148 -27.87 19.02 12.70
C VAL A 148 -27.98 19.88 13.96
N PRO A 149 -28.84 19.51 14.93
CA PRO A 149 -28.96 20.24 16.18
C PRO A 149 -27.73 20.03 17.07
N GLU A 150 -27.05 21.11 17.45
CA GLU A 150 -25.91 21.13 18.37
C GLU A 150 -25.87 22.47 19.11
N ASP A 151 -25.58 22.45 20.42
CA ASP A 151 -25.54 23.64 21.30
C ASP A 151 -26.78 24.56 21.22
N GLY A 152 -27.96 23.97 21.03
CA GLY A 152 -29.22 24.71 20.93
C GLY A 152 -29.45 25.43 19.60
N GLY A 153 -28.65 25.14 18.56
CA GLY A 153 -28.82 25.68 17.21
C GLY A 153 -28.60 24.66 16.09
N TRP A 154 -28.85 25.06 14.85
CA TRP A 154 -28.58 24.24 13.67
C TRP A 154 -27.16 24.49 13.17
N LYS A 155 -26.33 23.44 13.14
CA LYS A 155 -24.91 23.48 12.76
C LYS A 155 -24.63 22.59 11.56
N VAL A 156 -23.72 23.00 10.69
CA VAL A 156 -23.33 22.25 9.50
C VAL A 156 -22.59 20.98 9.89
N TRP A 157 -23.18 19.82 9.57
CA TRP A 157 -22.49 18.52 9.61
C TRP A 157 -21.77 18.25 8.28
N VAL A 158 -22.46 18.44 7.15
CA VAL A 158 -21.86 18.29 5.82
C VAL A 158 -22.20 19.51 4.98
N LEU A 159 -21.17 20.20 4.50
CA LEU A 159 -21.27 21.20 3.44
C LEU A 159 -20.86 20.54 2.13
N THR A 160 -21.71 20.59 1.11
CA THR A 160 -21.36 20.20 -0.26
C THR A 160 -21.38 21.44 -1.14
N THR A 161 -20.36 21.65 -1.95
CA THR A 161 -20.31 22.71 -2.97
C THR A 161 -19.93 22.12 -4.32
N GLN A 162 -20.57 22.57 -5.39
CA GLN A 162 -20.34 22.08 -6.75
C GLN A 162 -20.39 23.22 -7.76
N VAL A 163 -19.43 23.24 -8.69
CA VAL A 163 -19.48 24.16 -9.82
C VAL A 163 -20.56 23.70 -10.81
N GLU A 164 -21.35 24.64 -11.31
CA GLU A 164 -22.41 24.38 -12.28
C GLU A 164 -21.91 24.60 -13.70
N GLU A 165 -21.32 25.77 -13.95
CA GLU A 165 -20.75 26.19 -15.22
C GLU A 165 -19.92 27.47 -15.03
N LEU A 166 -19.13 27.82 -16.04
CA LEU A 166 -18.48 29.14 -16.11
C LEU A 166 -19.47 30.15 -16.68
N ILE A 167 -19.58 31.32 -16.06
CA ILE A 167 -20.53 32.38 -16.46
C ILE A 167 -20.25 32.85 -17.89
N ASP A 168 -18.98 32.91 -18.27
CA ASP A 168 -18.53 33.36 -19.60
C ASP A 168 -18.59 32.24 -20.66
N ARG A 169 -18.82 30.98 -20.25
CA ARG A 169 -18.92 29.79 -21.11
C ARG A 169 -20.09 28.88 -20.66
N PRO A 170 -21.34 29.38 -20.66
CA PRO A 170 -22.48 28.58 -20.19
C PRO A 170 -22.73 27.39 -21.11
N PHE A 171 -23.30 26.31 -20.56
CA PHE A 171 -23.69 25.15 -21.36
C PHE A 171 -24.96 25.46 -22.16
N GLY A 172 -24.79 25.72 -23.46
CA GLY A 172 -25.87 26.10 -24.37
C GLY A 172 -26.66 24.94 -25.00
N THR A 173 -27.50 25.28 -25.98
CA THR A 173 -28.22 24.29 -26.80
C THR A 173 -27.38 23.85 -27.99
N LEU A 174 -27.59 22.59 -28.44
CA LEU A 174 -26.97 22.02 -29.63
C LEU A 174 -28.01 21.60 -30.66
N PRO A 175 -27.69 21.57 -31.97
CA PRO A 175 -26.41 21.97 -32.59
C PRO A 175 -26.08 23.46 -32.38
N ARG A 176 -24.80 23.85 -32.47
CA ARG A 176 -24.39 25.25 -32.23
C ARG A 176 -25.15 26.22 -33.15
N LEU A 177 -25.88 27.16 -32.56
CA LEU A 177 -26.57 28.25 -33.26
C LEU A 177 -25.92 29.58 -32.83
N GLY A 178 -24.77 29.97 -33.40
CA GLY A 178 -24.09 31.19 -32.93
C GLY A 178 -22.71 31.54 -33.49
N SER A 179 -22.10 32.57 -32.89
CA SER A 179 -20.92 33.33 -33.34
C SER A 179 -19.55 32.64 -33.15
N ARG A 180 -19.50 31.44 -32.55
CA ARG A 180 -18.30 30.62 -32.39
C ARG A 180 -18.39 29.34 -33.25
N PRO A 181 -18.12 29.45 -34.56
CA PRO A 181 -18.19 28.30 -35.46
C PRO A 181 -17.15 27.26 -35.06
N SER A 182 -17.47 25.98 -35.26
CA SER A 182 -16.52 24.92 -34.96
C SER A 182 -15.42 24.82 -36.02
N ALA A 183 -14.22 24.44 -35.59
CA ALA A 183 -13.13 24.03 -36.49
C ALA A 183 -13.48 22.81 -37.37
N ILE A 184 -14.40 21.94 -36.92
CA ILE A 184 -14.93 20.83 -37.72
C ILE A 184 -16.10 21.34 -38.57
N GLU A 185 -15.98 21.20 -39.89
CA GLU A 185 -17.00 21.62 -40.84
C GLU A 185 -18.35 20.94 -40.59
N ALA A 186 -19.44 21.68 -40.78
CA ALA A 186 -20.81 21.16 -40.65
C ALA A 186 -21.06 19.87 -41.46
N SER A 187 -20.37 19.68 -42.59
CA SER A 187 -20.50 18.48 -43.43
C SER A 187 -19.98 17.18 -42.77
N GLN A 188 -19.10 17.30 -41.76
CA GLN A 188 -18.49 16.20 -40.99
C GLN A 188 -19.04 16.08 -39.57
N ARG A 189 -20.12 16.81 -39.24
CA ARG A 189 -20.76 16.77 -37.91
C ARG A 189 -22.01 15.92 -37.95
N GLY A 190 -22.40 15.40 -36.79
CA GLY A 190 -23.65 14.63 -36.65
C GLY A 190 -23.64 13.26 -37.33
N ARG A 191 -22.45 12.68 -37.58
CA ARG A 191 -22.31 11.37 -38.20
C ARG A 191 -21.85 10.35 -37.14
N PRO A 192 -22.75 9.47 -36.67
CA PRO A 192 -22.37 8.43 -35.72
C PRO A 192 -21.63 7.25 -36.36
N GLU A 193 -21.69 7.11 -37.69
CA GLU A 193 -20.96 6.09 -38.46
C GLU A 193 -19.55 6.57 -38.88
N ALA A 194 -18.71 5.63 -39.33
CA ALA A 194 -17.38 5.95 -39.85
C ALA A 194 -17.45 6.91 -41.06
N GLN A 195 -16.62 7.94 -41.05
CA GLN A 195 -16.59 9.00 -42.08
C GLN A 195 -15.17 9.42 -42.49
N GLY A 196 -14.16 8.63 -42.12
CA GLY A 196 -12.74 8.92 -42.28
C GLY A 196 -12.20 9.95 -41.29
N LEU A 197 -10.99 10.45 -41.53
CA LEU A 197 -10.31 11.42 -40.67
C LEU A 197 -10.92 12.84 -40.78
N PRO A 198 -10.84 13.67 -39.72
CA PRO A 198 -11.31 15.06 -39.74
C PRO A 198 -10.53 15.89 -40.76
N ARG A 199 -11.21 16.79 -41.47
CA ARG A 199 -10.58 17.80 -42.32
C ARG A 199 -10.40 19.08 -41.51
N LEU A 200 -9.18 19.29 -41.03
CA LEU A 200 -8.79 20.50 -40.31
C LEU A 200 -7.93 21.38 -41.21
N LYS A 201 -7.97 22.70 -40.98
CA LYS A 201 -7.03 23.62 -41.64
C LYS A 201 -5.62 23.35 -41.12
N GLU A 202 -4.63 23.52 -41.98
CA GLU A 202 -3.23 23.38 -41.58
C GLU A 202 -2.92 24.34 -40.42
N GLY A 203 -2.26 23.84 -39.37
CA GLY A 203 -1.94 24.60 -38.16
C GLY A 203 -3.09 24.74 -37.15
N SER A 204 -4.27 24.16 -37.38
CA SER A 204 -5.35 24.16 -36.37
C SER A 204 -4.93 23.44 -35.08
N VAL A 205 -5.19 24.09 -33.95
CA VAL A 205 -5.09 23.52 -32.61
C VAL A 205 -6.48 23.53 -31.99
N LEU A 206 -7.02 22.36 -31.67
CA LEU A 206 -8.31 22.20 -31.03
C LEU A 206 -8.22 22.51 -29.53
N ASP A 207 -9.33 22.83 -28.90
CA ASP A 207 -9.42 22.99 -27.45
C ASP A 207 -9.29 21.63 -26.74
N ALA A 208 -9.87 20.58 -27.31
CA ALA A 208 -9.80 19.24 -26.73
C ALA A 208 -9.91 18.10 -27.76
N VAL A 209 -9.17 17.01 -27.52
CA VAL A 209 -9.42 15.71 -28.15
C VAL A 209 -10.00 14.76 -27.11
N VAL A 210 -11.11 14.11 -27.44
CA VAL A 210 -11.78 13.10 -26.60
C VAL A 210 -11.55 11.72 -27.20
N VAL A 211 -10.95 10.82 -26.42
CA VAL A 211 -10.63 9.45 -26.80
C VAL A 211 -11.69 8.49 -26.24
N GLY A 212 -12.39 7.79 -27.12
CA GLY A 212 -13.54 6.95 -26.80
C GLY A 212 -14.86 7.69 -27.00
N GLY A 213 -15.77 7.11 -27.79
CA GLY A 213 -17.02 7.70 -28.22
C GLY A 213 -18.27 6.92 -27.78
N SER A 214 -18.18 6.27 -26.62
CA SER A 214 -19.33 5.76 -25.88
C SER A 214 -19.95 6.87 -25.01
N CYS A 215 -20.76 6.52 -24.01
CA CYS A 215 -21.55 7.49 -23.23
C CYS A 215 -20.72 8.62 -22.58
N ASN A 216 -19.54 8.32 -22.01
CA ASN A 216 -18.65 9.34 -21.45
C ASN A 216 -18.13 10.31 -22.53
N GLY A 217 -17.68 9.78 -23.66
CA GLY A 217 -17.17 10.60 -24.76
C GLY A 217 -18.25 11.50 -25.36
N VAL A 218 -19.45 10.95 -25.58
CA VAL A 218 -20.61 11.71 -26.05
C VAL A 218 -21.02 12.78 -25.04
N ALA A 219 -21.04 12.48 -23.74
CA ALA A 219 -21.37 13.46 -22.70
C ALA A 219 -20.36 14.63 -22.64
N ASN A 220 -19.06 14.33 -22.73
CA ASN A 220 -18.00 15.35 -22.80
C ASN A 220 -18.10 16.19 -24.07
N ALA A 221 -18.37 15.55 -25.22
CA ALA A 221 -18.60 16.26 -26.47
C ALA A 221 -19.78 17.22 -26.34
N ILE A 222 -20.92 16.79 -25.78
CA ILE A 222 -22.08 17.67 -25.55
C ILE A 222 -21.70 18.88 -24.70
N ARG A 223 -21.03 18.68 -23.55
CA ARG A 223 -20.67 19.78 -22.63
C ARG A 223 -19.65 20.75 -23.25
N LEU A 224 -18.58 20.24 -23.85
CA LEU A 224 -17.56 21.07 -24.49
C LEU A 224 -18.12 21.84 -25.70
N ASP A 225 -18.86 21.14 -26.56
CA ASP A 225 -19.40 21.70 -27.80
C ASP A 225 -20.49 22.74 -27.55
N SER A 226 -21.37 22.50 -26.57
CA SER A 226 -22.41 23.44 -26.16
C SER A 226 -21.86 24.72 -25.51
N ALA A 227 -20.68 24.64 -24.88
CA ALA A 227 -19.93 25.79 -24.36
C ALA A 227 -18.99 26.42 -25.43
N GLY A 228 -19.07 25.95 -26.67
CA GLY A 228 -18.35 26.52 -27.82
C GLY A 228 -16.86 26.15 -27.90
N ALA A 229 -16.40 25.11 -27.20
CA ALA A 229 -15.00 24.64 -27.30
C ALA A 229 -14.78 23.81 -28.58
N ASP A 230 -13.72 24.07 -29.33
CA ASP A 230 -13.37 23.28 -30.51
C ASP A 230 -12.86 21.89 -30.10
N CYS A 231 -13.73 20.89 -30.13
CA CYS A 231 -13.40 19.53 -29.72
C CYS A 231 -13.65 18.50 -30.84
N VAL A 232 -13.05 17.32 -30.69
CA VAL A 232 -13.28 16.17 -31.56
C VAL A 232 -13.28 14.88 -30.75
N VAL A 233 -14.16 13.94 -31.11
CA VAL A 233 -14.22 12.60 -30.51
C VAL A 233 -13.71 11.56 -31.49
N PHE A 234 -12.77 10.72 -31.04
CA PHE A 234 -12.30 9.54 -31.79
C PHE A 234 -12.82 8.25 -31.15
N GLU A 235 -13.45 7.40 -31.95
CA GLU A 235 -13.98 6.10 -31.53
C GLU A 235 -13.49 5.00 -32.45
N THR A 236 -12.97 3.92 -31.87
CA THR A 236 -12.49 2.73 -32.60
C THR A 236 -13.63 1.91 -33.20
N GLU A 237 -14.79 1.87 -32.56
CA GLU A 237 -15.96 1.21 -33.11
C GLU A 237 -16.50 1.96 -34.32
N GLY A 238 -17.06 1.24 -35.29
CA GLY A 238 -17.66 1.86 -36.49
C GLY A 238 -18.97 2.61 -36.23
N LEU A 239 -19.42 2.69 -34.97
CA LEU A 239 -20.62 3.41 -34.52
C LEU A 239 -20.38 4.03 -33.13
N ALA A 240 -20.99 5.19 -32.88
CA ALA A 240 -21.11 5.75 -31.53
C ALA A 240 -21.74 4.74 -30.56
N GLY A 241 -21.09 4.49 -29.42
CA GLY A 241 -21.54 3.48 -28.46
C GLY A 241 -21.52 2.03 -28.97
N GLY A 242 -20.86 1.73 -30.09
CA GLY A 242 -20.84 0.40 -30.73
C GLY A 242 -20.32 -0.73 -29.83
N ASN A 243 -19.52 -0.38 -28.81
CA ASN A 243 -19.01 -1.33 -27.83
C ASN A 243 -20.13 -2.08 -27.07
N TRP A 244 -21.31 -1.46 -26.92
CA TRP A 244 -22.45 -2.06 -26.22
C TRP A 244 -23.22 -3.07 -27.06
N SER A 245 -23.24 -2.93 -28.38
CA SER A 245 -23.96 -3.83 -29.29
C SER A 245 -23.08 -4.87 -29.97
N ARG A 246 -21.77 -4.60 -30.16
CA ARG A 246 -20.86 -5.47 -30.93
C ARG A 246 -19.90 -6.30 -30.09
N ARG A 247 -19.51 -5.80 -28.91
CA ARG A 247 -18.51 -6.45 -28.04
C ARG A 247 -19.10 -7.22 -26.85
N ARG A 248 -20.44 -7.25 -26.73
CA ARG A 248 -21.16 -7.89 -25.62
C ARG A 248 -22.11 -8.98 -26.13
N TYR A 249 -22.56 -9.84 -25.23
CA TYR A 249 -23.53 -10.89 -25.53
C TYR A 249 -24.91 -10.30 -25.84
N GLU A 250 -25.67 -10.98 -26.71
CA GLU A 250 -26.92 -10.45 -27.27
C GLU A 250 -28.00 -10.20 -26.20
N GLY A 251 -27.95 -10.96 -25.09
CA GLY A 251 -28.88 -10.82 -23.97
C GLY A 251 -28.60 -9.66 -22.99
N LEU A 252 -27.56 -8.84 -23.21
CA LEU A 252 -27.16 -7.78 -22.28
C LEU A 252 -28.28 -6.74 -22.05
N ARG A 253 -28.60 -6.49 -20.78
CA ARG A 253 -29.46 -5.40 -20.31
C ARG A 253 -28.75 -4.61 -19.21
N LEU A 254 -28.98 -3.30 -19.15
CA LEU A 254 -28.42 -2.46 -18.11
C LEU A 254 -29.19 -2.63 -16.79
N HIS A 255 -28.49 -2.48 -15.67
CA HIS A 255 -29.10 -2.40 -14.34
C HIS A 255 -29.51 -0.97 -13.95
N HIS A 256 -28.96 0.05 -14.60
CA HIS A 256 -29.35 1.44 -14.36
C HIS A 256 -30.59 1.79 -15.16
N THR A 257 -31.47 2.61 -14.58
CA THR A 257 -32.69 3.07 -15.26
C THR A 257 -32.35 4.04 -16.40
N LYS A 258 -33.28 4.21 -17.34
CA LYS A 258 -33.14 5.13 -18.48
C LYS A 258 -32.86 6.58 -18.05
N ALA A 259 -33.41 7.00 -16.91
CA ALA A 259 -33.14 8.32 -16.32
C ALA A 259 -31.68 8.45 -15.84
N MET A 260 -31.16 7.43 -15.15
CA MET A 260 -29.78 7.42 -14.63
C MET A 260 -28.74 7.47 -15.76
N VAL A 261 -29.04 6.86 -16.91
CA VAL A 261 -28.09 6.79 -18.06
C VAL A 261 -28.27 7.89 -19.09
N SER A 262 -29.10 8.90 -18.81
CA SER A 262 -29.33 10.01 -19.73
C SER A 262 -28.11 10.92 -19.88
N LEU A 263 -27.84 11.35 -21.11
CA LEU A 263 -26.78 12.28 -21.49
C LEU A 263 -27.14 13.72 -21.10
N PRO A 264 -26.14 14.62 -20.94
CA PRO A 264 -26.38 16.04 -20.67
C PRO A 264 -27.36 16.65 -21.68
N GLY A 265 -28.46 17.24 -21.21
CA GLY A 265 -29.44 17.93 -22.07
C GLY A 265 -30.16 17.05 -23.11
N PHE A 266 -29.98 15.73 -23.08
CA PHE A 266 -30.53 14.81 -24.09
C PHE A 266 -31.07 13.55 -23.40
N PRO A 267 -32.33 13.53 -22.94
CA PRO A 267 -32.87 12.40 -22.18
C PRO A 267 -33.00 11.13 -23.02
N ALA A 268 -32.92 9.96 -22.37
CA ALA A 268 -33.21 8.69 -23.04
C ALA A 268 -34.67 8.67 -23.57
N PRO A 269 -34.94 8.13 -24.78
CA PRO A 269 -36.28 8.15 -25.37
C PRO A 269 -37.35 7.52 -24.48
N GLU A 270 -38.54 8.13 -24.43
CA GLU A 270 -39.66 7.62 -23.61
C GLU A 270 -40.08 6.20 -24.03
N ALA A 271 -40.08 5.93 -25.33
CA ALA A 271 -40.41 4.63 -25.91
C ALA A 271 -39.44 3.49 -25.53
N PHE A 272 -38.26 3.82 -24.99
CA PHE A 272 -37.33 2.79 -24.52
C PHE A 272 -37.80 2.22 -23.17
N PRO A 273 -37.54 0.91 -22.94
CA PRO A 273 -37.84 0.29 -21.65
C PRO A 273 -37.04 0.97 -20.54
N GLU A 274 -37.47 0.76 -19.30
CA GLU A 274 -36.77 1.29 -18.12
C GLU A 274 -35.29 0.91 -18.08
N PHE A 275 -34.96 -0.29 -18.55
CA PHE A 275 -33.60 -0.82 -18.61
C PHE A 275 -33.23 -1.13 -20.06
N LEU A 276 -32.32 -0.34 -20.62
CA LEU A 276 -31.93 -0.41 -22.03
C LEU A 276 -31.13 -1.69 -22.31
N THR A 277 -31.29 -2.24 -23.52
CA THR A 277 -30.37 -3.24 -24.08
C THR A 277 -29.10 -2.57 -24.62
N GLY A 278 -28.04 -3.35 -24.86
CA GLY A 278 -26.82 -2.82 -25.49
C GLY A 278 -27.06 -2.19 -26.87
N ALA A 279 -27.98 -2.76 -27.66
CA ALA A 279 -28.40 -2.21 -28.95
C ALA A 279 -29.16 -0.88 -28.80
N GLN A 280 -30.06 -0.78 -27.83
CA GLN A 280 -30.79 0.47 -27.55
C GLN A 280 -29.85 1.56 -27.06
N LEU A 281 -28.87 1.23 -26.22
CA LEU A 281 -27.88 2.20 -25.76
C LEU A 281 -26.98 2.70 -26.91
N THR A 282 -26.59 1.82 -27.84
CA THR A 282 -25.89 2.20 -29.07
C THR A 282 -26.76 3.16 -29.90
N ALA A 283 -28.03 2.79 -30.15
CA ALA A 283 -28.97 3.61 -30.90
C ALA A 283 -29.17 5.01 -30.28
N TYR A 284 -29.22 5.06 -28.94
CA TYR A 284 -29.32 6.31 -28.20
C TYR A 284 -28.08 7.20 -28.35
N CYS A 285 -26.86 6.64 -28.24
CA CYS A 285 -25.63 7.40 -28.49
C CYS A 285 -25.57 7.91 -29.94
N CYS A 286 -25.96 7.08 -30.92
CA CYS A 286 -26.04 7.48 -32.32
C CYS A 286 -27.04 8.61 -32.55
N ALA A 287 -28.21 8.56 -31.89
CA ALA A 287 -29.22 9.61 -31.94
C ALA A 287 -28.67 10.92 -31.37
N ALA A 288 -28.03 10.88 -30.21
CA ALA A 288 -27.41 12.06 -29.60
C ALA A 288 -26.37 12.70 -30.51
N VAL A 289 -25.45 11.90 -31.10
CA VAL A 289 -24.46 12.41 -32.06
C VAL A 289 -25.14 13.10 -33.24
N ARG A 290 -26.15 12.45 -33.83
CA ARG A 290 -26.84 12.92 -35.04
C ARG A 290 -27.65 14.19 -34.78
N GLU A 291 -28.51 14.17 -33.77
CA GLU A 291 -29.47 15.23 -33.49
C GLU A 291 -28.80 16.47 -32.91
N LEU A 292 -27.76 16.29 -32.08
CA LEU A 292 -27.00 17.41 -31.51
C LEU A 292 -25.87 17.89 -32.43
N GLY A 293 -25.63 17.21 -33.56
CA GLY A 293 -24.62 17.62 -34.53
C GLY A 293 -23.20 17.61 -33.97
N LEU A 294 -22.82 16.55 -33.22
CA LEU A 294 -21.54 16.47 -32.51
C LEU A 294 -20.34 16.23 -33.46
N PRO A 295 -19.12 16.69 -33.09
CA PRO A 295 -17.89 16.47 -33.86
C PRO A 295 -17.30 15.07 -33.57
N PHE A 296 -17.91 14.05 -34.17
CA PHE A 296 -17.67 12.63 -33.84
C PHE A 296 -17.08 11.85 -35.03
N PHE A 297 -16.03 11.06 -34.78
CA PHE A 297 -15.34 10.26 -35.80
C PHE A 297 -15.20 8.80 -35.37
N ALA A 298 -16.10 7.95 -35.88
CA ALA A 298 -16.09 6.50 -35.67
C ALA A 298 -15.09 5.78 -36.60
N GLY A 299 -14.64 4.59 -36.22
CA GLY A 299 -13.62 3.83 -36.96
C GLY A 299 -12.23 4.49 -36.97
N VAL A 300 -11.93 5.33 -35.98
CA VAL A 300 -10.66 6.05 -35.86
C VAL A 300 -10.02 5.75 -34.51
N GLU A 301 -8.79 5.28 -34.55
CA GLU A 301 -7.98 4.94 -33.39
C GLU A 301 -6.95 6.03 -33.10
N VAL A 302 -6.79 6.40 -31.83
CA VAL A 302 -5.63 7.19 -31.37
C VAL A 302 -4.49 6.22 -31.11
N VAL A 303 -3.47 6.25 -31.97
CA VAL A 303 -2.35 5.31 -31.94
C VAL A 303 -1.15 5.82 -31.13
N GLY A 304 -1.20 7.08 -30.70
CA GLY A 304 -0.19 7.67 -29.84
C GLY A 304 -0.35 9.17 -29.70
N SER A 305 0.05 9.70 -28.56
CA SER A 305 -0.03 11.11 -28.22
C SER A 305 1.31 11.56 -27.62
N SER A 306 1.71 12.80 -27.82
CA SER A 306 2.91 13.36 -27.20
C SER A 306 2.68 14.80 -26.79
N TRP A 307 3.16 15.17 -25.61
CA TRP A 307 3.05 16.53 -25.10
C TRP A 307 4.22 17.39 -25.55
N ASP A 308 3.92 18.57 -26.12
CA ASP A 308 4.90 19.61 -26.41
C ASP A 308 4.86 20.65 -25.29
N GLU A 309 5.84 20.60 -24.37
CA GLU A 309 5.95 21.53 -23.24
C GLU A 309 6.10 23.00 -23.68
N GLY A 310 6.79 23.25 -24.80
CA GLY A 310 7.06 24.61 -25.28
C GLY A 310 5.81 25.29 -25.86
N ARG A 311 4.99 24.53 -26.58
CA ARG A 311 3.74 25.00 -27.18
C ARG A 311 2.52 24.79 -26.29
N ARG A 312 2.64 23.96 -25.24
CA ARG A 312 1.54 23.49 -24.38
C ARG A 312 0.39 22.88 -25.19
N VAL A 313 0.74 21.98 -26.09
CA VAL A 313 -0.21 21.27 -26.94
C VAL A 313 0.13 19.79 -27.03
N TRP A 314 -0.91 18.98 -27.12
CA TRP A 314 -0.84 17.59 -27.53
C TRP A 314 -0.70 17.48 -29.04
N GLU A 315 0.25 16.68 -29.48
CA GLU A 315 0.23 16.06 -30.80
C GLU A 315 -0.45 14.70 -30.68
N VAL A 316 -1.63 14.53 -31.30
CA VAL A 316 -2.40 13.29 -31.26
C VAL A 316 -2.36 12.62 -32.63
N ARG A 317 -1.75 11.44 -32.70
CA ARG A 317 -1.62 10.63 -33.92
C ARG A 317 -2.80 9.67 -34.02
N VAL A 318 -3.48 9.72 -35.16
CA VAL A 318 -4.70 8.93 -35.42
C VAL A 318 -4.54 8.02 -36.63
N ARG A 319 -5.27 6.90 -36.61
CA ARG A 319 -5.35 5.92 -37.71
C ARG A 319 -6.82 5.59 -38.00
N GLU A 320 -7.21 5.76 -39.26
CA GLU A 320 -8.48 5.23 -39.77
C GLU A 320 -8.36 3.70 -39.91
N ILE A 321 -9.22 2.95 -39.20
CA ILE A 321 -9.09 1.49 -39.06
C ILE A 321 -9.32 0.78 -40.40
N GLU A 322 -10.32 1.21 -41.17
CA GLU A 322 -10.71 0.55 -42.42
C GLU A 322 -9.66 0.72 -43.53
N THR A 323 -9.09 1.92 -43.65
CA THR A 323 -8.17 2.26 -44.76
C THR A 323 -6.70 2.22 -44.35
N GLY A 324 -6.40 2.21 -43.05
CA GLY A 324 -5.05 2.35 -42.50
C GLY A 324 -4.46 3.76 -42.62
N ARG A 325 -5.22 4.73 -43.15
CA ARG A 325 -4.76 6.12 -43.34
C ARG A 325 -4.44 6.75 -41.99
N ARG A 326 -3.31 7.46 -41.92
CA ARG A 326 -2.83 8.13 -40.71
C ARG A 326 -3.01 9.64 -40.80
N GLY A 327 -3.18 10.28 -39.66
CA GLY A 327 -3.25 11.73 -39.52
C GLY A 327 -2.72 12.19 -38.17
N VAL A 328 -2.57 13.49 -38.02
CA VAL A 328 -2.14 14.15 -36.78
C VAL A 328 -3.11 15.28 -36.48
N VAL A 329 -3.53 15.39 -35.21
CA VAL A 329 -4.40 16.45 -34.70
C VAL A 329 -3.71 17.08 -33.51
N PHE A 330 -3.66 18.41 -33.48
CA PHE A 330 -3.13 19.15 -32.33
C PHE A 330 -4.27 19.62 -31.44
N ALA A 331 -4.10 19.51 -30.12
CA ALA A 331 -5.10 19.98 -29.15
C ALA A 331 -4.46 20.51 -27.87
N ARG A 332 -5.12 21.44 -27.18
CA ARG A 332 -4.68 21.92 -25.87
C ARG A 332 -4.85 20.86 -24.79
N ASN A 333 -5.98 20.14 -24.83
CA ASN A 333 -6.36 19.17 -23.79
C ASN A 333 -6.64 17.79 -24.37
N LEU A 334 -6.28 16.74 -23.62
CA LEU A 334 -6.57 15.34 -23.96
C LEU A 334 -7.53 14.75 -22.92
N VAL A 335 -8.64 14.17 -23.37
CA VAL A 335 -9.66 13.56 -22.50
C VAL A 335 -9.79 12.09 -22.80
N VAL A 336 -9.54 11.24 -21.82
CA VAL A 336 -9.66 9.77 -21.95
C VAL A 336 -11.01 9.34 -21.37
N SER A 337 -11.90 8.85 -22.24
CA SER A 337 -13.31 8.54 -21.95
C SER A 337 -13.66 7.06 -22.16
N THR A 338 -12.70 6.15 -21.92
CA THR A 338 -12.83 4.70 -22.21
C THR A 338 -13.54 3.89 -21.11
N GLY A 339 -14.19 4.55 -20.15
CA GLY A 339 -15.04 3.93 -19.13
C GLY A 339 -14.23 3.35 -17.97
N TRP A 340 -14.51 2.11 -17.55
CA TRP A 340 -13.80 1.44 -16.45
C TRP A 340 -12.30 1.23 -16.68
N LEU A 341 -11.75 1.69 -17.82
CA LEU A 341 -10.35 1.51 -18.22
C LEU A 341 -9.95 0.04 -18.05
N THR A 342 -10.83 -0.86 -18.51
CA THR A 342 -10.59 -2.30 -18.54
C THR A 342 -10.30 -2.67 -19.97
N SER A 343 -9.11 -3.20 -20.22
CA SER A 343 -8.76 -3.69 -21.55
C SER A 343 -9.46 -5.01 -21.81
N HIS A 344 -10.23 -5.07 -22.90
CA HIS A 344 -10.74 -6.33 -23.44
C HIS A 344 -9.61 -7.31 -23.85
N GLU A 345 -8.38 -6.83 -23.93
CA GLU A 345 -7.17 -7.57 -24.26
C GLU A 345 -6.54 -8.24 -23.03
N HIS A 346 -7.03 -7.95 -21.81
CA HIS A 346 -6.56 -8.55 -20.56
C HIS A 346 -7.69 -9.28 -19.79
N PRO A 347 -8.40 -10.26 -20.39
CA PRO A 347 -9.36 -11.09 -19.67
C PRO A 347 -8.63 -11.92 -18.60
N LYS A 348 -9.19 -12.03 -17.40
CA LYS A 348 -8.59 -12.83 -16.32
C LYS A 348 -8.93 -14.30 -16.55
N VAL A 349 -8.15 -15.01 -17.33
CA VAL A 349 -8.34 -16.47 -17.53
C VAL A 349 -7.54 -17.21 -16.45
N PRO A 350 -8.15 -18.10 -15.65
CA PRO A 350 -7.40 -18.89 -14.68
C PRO A 350 -6.37 -19.78 -15.39
N VAL A 351 -5.21 -20.00 -14.74
CA VAL A 351 -4.23 -20.96 -15.24
C VAL A 351 -4.80 -22.36 -15.08
N MET A 352 -5.03 -23.04 -16.21
CA MET A 352 -5.63 -24.37 -16.25
C MET A 352 -4.65 -25.35 -16.88
N ARG A 353 -4.34 -26.43 -16.17
CA ARG A 353 -3.55 -27.56 -16.68
C ARG A 353 -4.34 -28.36 -17.73
N ASP A 354 -3.63 -29.06 -18.61
CA ASP A 354 -4.13 -30.12 -19.49
C ASP A 354 -5.26 -29.69 -20.46
N ARG A 355 -5.22 -28.44 -20.96
CA ARG A 355 -6.25 -27.87 -21.86
C ARG A 355 -6.47 -28.71 -23.12
N GLU A 356 -5.43 -29.33 -23.65
CA GLU A 356 -5.42 -30.18 -24.84
C GLU A 356 -6.24 -31.46 -24.68
N VAL A 357 -6.48 -31.92 -23.44
CA VAL A 357 -7.29 -33.11 -23.15
C VAL A 357 -8.80 -32.82 -23.27
N PHE A 358 -9.21 -31.56 -23.18
CA PHE A 358 -10.62 -31.14 -23.25
C PHE A 358 -11.07 -30.77 -24.67
N ALA A 359 -11.94 -31.61 -25.26
CA ALA A 359 -12.44 -31.39 -26.62
C ALA A 359 -13.54 -30.32 -26.74
N GLY A 360 -14.13 -29.89 -25.62
CA GLY A 360 -15.24 -28.94 -25.59
C GLY A 360 -14.84 -27.48 -25.92
N PRO A 361 -15.79 -26.63 -26.37
CA PRO A 361 -15.54 -25.21 -26.54
C PRO A 361 -15.23 -24.54 -25.19
N VAL A 362 -14.17 -23.73 -25.16
CA VAL A 362 -13.77 -22.93 -24.00
C VAL A 362 -13.61 -21.49 -24.44
N MET A 363 -14.35 -20.57 -23.82
CA MET A 363 -14.24 -19.14 -24.12
C MET A 363 -14.42 -18.26 -22.89
N HIS A 364 -13.86 -17.06 -22.92
CA HIS A 364 -14.17 -16.03 -21.92
C HIS A 364 -15.43 -15.23 -22.35
N THR A 365 -16.12 -14.59 -21.41
CA THR A 365 -17.33 -13.79 -21.68
C THR A 365 -17.12 -12.64 -22.67
N THR A 366 -15.87 -12.25 -22.94
CA THR A 366 -15.50 -11.32 -24.00
C THR A 366 -15.79 -11.86 -25.41
N ALA A 367 -15.66 -13.17 -25.60
CA ALA A 367 -15.93 -13.85 -26.87
C ALA A 367 -17.33 -14.48 -26.94
N TYR A 368 -17.98 -14.71 -25.80
CA TYR A 368 -19.34 -15.24 -25.75
C TYR A 368 -20.35 -14.26 -26.39
N ARG A 369 -21.25 -14.78 -27.23
CA ARG A 369 -22.33 -14.01 -27.88
C ARG A 369 -23.72 -14.57 -27.58
N ASN A 370 -23.87 -15.89 -27.70
CA ASN A 370 -25.09 -16.64 -27.47
C ASN A 370 -24.76 -18.12 -27.15
N SER A 371 -25.79 -18.92 -26.89
CA SER A 371 -25.71 -20.33 -26.51
C SER A 371 -25.39 -21.29 -27.66
N ALA A 372 -25.46 -20.87 -28.92
CA ALA A 372 -25.35 -21.75 -30.08
C ALA A 372 -24.10 -22.65 -30.11
N PRO A 373 -22.89 -22.18 -29.70
CA PRO A 373 -21.71 -23.03 -29.62
C PRO A 373 -21.81 -24.17 -28.59
N TYR A 374 -22.82 -24.18 -27.72
CA TYR A 374 -22.98 -25.12 -26.61
C TYR A 374 -24.18 -26.08 -26.79
N LYS A 375 -24.76 -26.14 -28.00
CA LYS A 375 -25.85 -27.06 -28.33
C LYS A 375 -25.47 -28.51 -28.00
N GLY A 376 -26.34 -29.20 -27.26
CA GLY A 376 -26.20 -30.59 -26.83
C GLY A 376 -25.16 -30.85 -25.72
N ARG A 377 -24.56 -29.81 -25.14
CA ARG A 377 -23.43 -29.91 -24.18
C ARG A 377 -23.86 -29.59 -22.76
N ARG A 378 -23.19 -30.18 -21.76
CA ARG A 378 -23.18 -29.68 -20.37
C ARG A 378 -22.19 -28.52 -20.29
N VAL A 379 -22.57 -27.39 -19.71
CA VAL A 379 -21.73 -26.18 -19.70
C VAL A 379 -21.39 -25.77 -18.28
N LEU A 380 -20.09 -25.57 -18.02
CA LEU A 380 -19.59 -24.99 -16.78
C LEU A 380 -19.28 -23.49 -16.99
N VAL A 381 -19.98 -22.63 -16.26
CA VAL A 381 -19.72 -21.20 -16.22
C VAL A 381 -18.89 -20.89 -14.97
N ILE A 382 -17.66 -20.42 -15.15
CA ILE A 382 -16.72 -20.18 -14.05
C ILE A 382 -16.79 -18.72 -13.60
N GLY A 383 -17.33 -18.49 -12.40
CA GLY A 383 -17.54 -17.17 -11.81
C GLY A 383 -19.02 -16.83 -11.60
N ALA A 384 -19.37 -16.40 -10.39
CA ALA A 384 -20.74 -16.11 -9.96
C ALA A 384 -21.00 -14.61 -9.72
N GLY A 385 -20.57 -13.75 -10.64
CA GLY A 385 -20.97 -12.33 -10.70
C GLY A 385 -22.02 -12.09 -11.80
N THR A 386 -22.34 -10.84 -12.14
CA THR A 386 -23.34 -10.49 -13.17
C THR A 386 -23.17 -11.24 -14.49
N SER A 387 -22.01 -11.17 -15.13
CA SER A 387 -21.82 -11.84 -16.44
C SER A 387 -21.94 -13.36 -16.36
N GLY A 388 -21.57 -13.97 -15.22
CA GLY A 388 -21.71 -15.41 -15.02
C GLY A 388 -23.18 -15.83 -14.93
N HIS A 389 -23.97 -15.08 -14.18
CA HIS A 389 -25.41 -15.33 -14.06
C HIS A 389 -26.16 -15.07 -15.38
N ASP A 390 -25.84 -13.99 -16.09
CA ASP A 390 -26.48 -13.68 -17.38
C ASP A 390 -26.20 -14.76 -18.42
N VAL A 391 -24.95 -15.24 -18.51
CA VAL A 391 -24.57 -16.34 -19.41
C VAL A 391 -25.22 -17.65 -18.98
N ALA A 392 -25.20 -17.97 -17.68
CA ALA A 392 -25.85 -19.19 -17.18
C ALA A 392 -27.37 -19.18 -17.45
N ALA A 393 -28.03 -18.04 -17.26
CA ALA A 393 -29.45 -17.87 -17.58
C ALA A 393 -29.72 -17.96 -19.08
N SER A 394 -28.85 -17.40 -19.93
CA SER A 394 -28.96 -17.53 -21.37
C SER A 394 -28.83 -18.99 -21.82
N LEU A 395 -27.89 -19.73 -21.26
CA LEU A 395 -27.68 -21.15 -21.56
C LEU A 395 -28.84 -22.01 -21.05
N ALA A 396 -29.31 -21.78 -19.82
CA ALA A 396 -30.36 -22.61 -19.21
C ALA A 396 -31.75 -22.39 -19.82
N ARG A 397 -31.96 -21.25 -20.52
CA ARG A 397 -33.18 -20.97 -21.28
C ARG A 397 -33.18 -21.58 -22.68
N ASP A 398 -32.01 -21.96 -23.18
CA ASP A 398 -31.90 -22.66 -24.45
C ASP A 398 -32.14 -24.15 -24.23
N GLY A 399 -33.29 -24.64 -24.70
CA GLY A 399 -33.70 -26.04 -24.55
C GLY A 399 -32.78 -27.05 -25.23
N ASP A 400 -31.87 -26.59 -26.10
CA ASP A 400 -30.88 -27.47 -26.72
C ASP A 400 -29.60 -27.63 -25.89
N VAL A 401 -29.40 -26.90 -24.79
CA VAL A 401 -28.26 -27.08 -23.87
C VAL A 401 -28.59 -28.17 -22.85
N LYS A 402 -27.71 -29.17 -22.70
CA LYS A 402 -27.99 -30.40 -21.90
C LYS A 402 -28.01 -30.14 -20.39
N GLY A 403 -27.29 -29.11 -19.91
CA GLY A 403 -27.28 -28.71 -18.51
C GLY A 403 -26.28 -27.59 -18.24
N VAL A 404 -26.51 -26.82 -17.17
CA VAL A 404 -25.70 -25.66 -16.81
C VAL A 404 -25.28 -25.74 -15.35
N THR A 405 -23.98 -25.54 -15.10
CA THR A 405 -23.40 -25.44 -13.77
C THR A 405 -22.68 -24.11 -13.63
N LEU A 406 -22.92 -23.37 -12.56
CA LEU A 406 -22.24 -22.13 -12.21
C LEU A 406 -21.25 -22.42 -11.06
N LEU A 407 -19.96 -22.18 -11.30
CA LEU A 407 -18.91 -22.35 -10.31
C LEU A 407 -18.67 -21.04 -9.55
N GLN A 408 -19.02 -21.02 -8.27
CA GLN A 408 -18.75 -19.92 -7.34
C GLN A 408 -17.35 -20.10 -6.72
N ARG A 409 -16.50 -19.08 -6.93
CA ARG A 409 -15.11 -19.05 -6.44
C ARG A 409 -14.93 -18.32 -5.11
N GLY A 410 -15.92 -17.54 -4.70
CA GLY A 410 -15.93 -16.75 -3.47
C GLY A 410 -17.33 -16.20 -3.21
N LYS A 411 -17.54 -15.58 -2.04
CA LYS A 411 -18.86 -15.08 -1.62
C LYS A 411 -19.44 -14.10 -2.66
N THR A 412 -20.72 -14.26 -2.97
CA THR A 412 -21.46 -13.35 -3.88
C THR A 412 -22.52 -12.58 -3.10
N LEU A 413 -22.58 -11.27 -3.28
CA LEU A 413 -23.72 -10.46 -2.86
C LEU A 413 -24.88 -10.71 -3.81
N LEU A 414 -25.86 -11.49 -3.34
CA LEU A 414 -27.06 -11.88 -4.08
C LEU A 414 -28.20 -10.95 -3.70
N VAL A 415 -28.73 -10.20 -4.67
CA VAL A 415 -29.81 -9.24 -4.39
C VAL A 415 -30.87 -9.24 -5.46
N ASP A 416 -32.13 -9.12 -5.05
CA ASP A 416 -33.24 -8.90 -5.97
C ASP A 416 -33.19 -7.49 -6.56
N ALA A 417 -33.49 -7.36 -7.86
CA ALA A 417 -33.49 -6.06 -8.52
C ALA A 417 -34.51 -5.07 -7.91
N ALA A 418 -35.72 -5.51 -7.58
CA ALA A 418 -36.80 -4.59 -7.20
C ALA A 418 -36.52 -3.82 -5.87
N PRO A 419 -36.11 -4.46 -4.75
CA PRO A 419 -35.78 -3.73 -3.51
C PRO A 419 -34.59 -2.79 -3.67
N VAL A 420 -33.54 -3.22 -4.39
CA VAL A 420 -32.35 -2.39 -4.62
C VAL A 420 -32.68 -1.18 -5.47
N MET A 421 -33.43 -1.37 -6.56
CA MET A 421 -33.84 -0.27 -7.44
C MET A 421 -34.84 0.67 -6.78
N ALA A 422 -35.61 0.22 -5.78
CA ALA A 422 -36.44 1.10 -4.98
C ALA A 422 -35.62 2.12 -4.18
N VAL A 423 -34.37 1.80 -3.85
CA VAL A 423 -33.45 2.69 -3.14
C VAL A 423 -32.57 3.47 -4.13
N ILE A 424 -31.83 2.77 -4.99
CA ILE A 424 -30.85 3.40 -5.90
C ILE A 424 -31.52 4.34 -6.90
N ALA A 425 -32.65 3.95 -7.49
CA ALA A 425 -33.34 4.78 -8.47
C ALA A 425 -34.32 5.78 -7.82
N ALA A 426 -34.46 5.82 -6.49
CA ALA A 426 -35.48 6.62 -5.80
C ALA A 426 -35.46 8.09 -6.23
N ARG A 427 -34.26 8.68 -6.33
CA ARG A 427 -34.05 10.08 -6.72
C ARG A 427 -34.32 10.34 -8.20
N TYR A 428 -34.23 9.32 -9.05
CA TYR A 428 -34.35 9.42 -10.50
C TYR A 428 -35.77 9.15 -11.03
N ARG A 429 -36.76 8.88 -10.17
CA ARG A 429 -38.16 8.57 -10.54
C ARG A 429 -39.04 9.80 -10.79
N GLY A 430 -38.45 10.87 -11.35
CA GLY A 430 -39.19 12.06 -11.80
C GLY A 430 -39.71 13.00 -10.71
N ARG A 431 -39.22 12.86 -9.45
CA ARG A 431 -39.53 13.81 -8.36
C ARG A 431 -38.69 15.09 -8.41
N MET A 432 -37.57 15.04 -9.13
CA MET A 432 -36.61 16.12 -9.35
C MET A 432 -35.98 15.92 -10.73
N ASP A 433 -35.31 16.94 -11.25
CA ASP A 433 -34.51 16.78 -12.46
C ASP A 433 -33.31 15.84 -12.22
N VAL A 434 -32.82 15.22 -13.29
CA VAL A 434 -31.78 14.19 -13.21
C VAL A 434 -30.41 14.73 -12.79
N GLU A 435 -30.13 16.02 -12.99
CA GLU A 435 -28.87 16.61 -12.56
C GLU A 435 -28.87 16.96 -11.07
N THR A 436 -30.02 17.34 -10.53
CA THR A 436 -30.24 17.47 -9.08
C THR A 436 -30.12 16.12 -8.39
N ALA A 437 -30.66 15.05 -9.01
CA ALA A 437 -30.45 13.69 -8.51
C ALA A 437 -28.96 13.31 -8.48
N ASP A 438 -28.17 13.68 -9.51
CA ASP A 438 -26.71 13.46 -9.50
C ASP A 438 -26.02 14.24 -8.37
N PHE A 439 -26.34 15.52 -8.19
CA PHE A 439 -25.75 16.35 -7.14
C PHE A 439 -26.00 15.76 -5.75
N LEU A 440 -27.23 15.31 -5.47
CA LEU A 440 -27.58 14.67 -4.21
C LEU A 440 -26.89 13.31 -4.04
N GLU A 441 -26.76 12.52 -5.11
CA GLU A 441 -26.10 11.21 -5.09
C GLU A 441 -24.63 11.31 -4.66
N PHE A 442 -23.95 12.38 -5.05
CA PHE A 442 -22.53 12.61 -4.72
C PHE A 442 -22.28 13.57 -3.55
N SER A 443 -23.33 13.98 -2.82
CA SER A 443 -23.25 15.02 -1.77
C SER A 443 -22.61 14.56 -0.45
N PHE A 444 -22.48 13.26 -0.19
CA PHE A 444 -21.86 12.78 1.05
C PHE A 444 -20.34 12.54 0.89
N PRO A 445 -19.53 12.77 1.95
CA PRO A 445 -18.18 12.20 2.05
C PRO A 445 -18.22 10.69 1.85
N THR A 446 -17.24 10.13 1.15
CA THR A 446 -17.23 8.70 0.76
C THR A 446 -17.30 7.76 1.96
N GLY A 447 -16.62 8.09 3.07
CA GLY A 447 -16.71 7.31 4.32
C GLY A 447 -18.11 7.32 4.96
N VAL A 448 -18.81 8.46 4.93
CA VAL A 448 -20.19 8.57 5.39
C VAL A 448 -21.14 7.81 4.46
N GLN A 449 -20.96 7.95 3.14
CA GLN A 449 -21.73 7.23 2.14
C GLN A 449 -21.58 5.71 2.28
N ARG A 450 -20.38 5.22 2.56
CA ARG A 450 -20.10 3.80 2.86
C ARG A 450 -20.98 3.30 4.00
N ASP A 451 -20.99 3.99 5.12
CA ASP A 451 -21.71 3.52 6.32
C ASP A 451 -23.23 3.60 6.16
N LEU A 452 -23.73 4.65 5.50
CA LEU A 452 -25.14 4.74 5.09
C LEU A 452 -25.52 3.61 4.13
N ALA A 453 -24.69 3.31 3.13
CA ALA A 453 -24.94 2.25 2.17
C ALA A 453 -24.91 0.87 2.84
N ARG A 454 -23.96 0.59 3.74
CA ARG A 454 -23.91 -0.64 4.54
C ARG A 454 -25.19 -0.83 5.35
N ALA A 455 -25.67 0.22 6.03
CA ALA A 455 -26.91 0.17 6.80
C ALA A 455 -28.12 -0.11 5.90
N GLY A 456 -28.24 0.59 4.76
CA GLY A 456 -29.32 0.39 3.79
C GLY A 456 -29.34 -1.02 3.19
N PHE A 457 -28.17 -1.55 2.80
CA PHE A 457 -28.06 -2.90 2.26
C PHE A 457 -28.37 -3.98 3.30
N ARG A 458 -27.96 -3.81 4.57
CA ARG A 458 -28.37 -4.74 5.65
C ARG A 458 -29.89 -4.80 5.78
N ALA A 459 -30.58 -3.66 5.71
CA ALA A 459 -32.04 -3.62 5.76
C ALA A 459 -32.69 -4.32 4.56
N ILE A 460 -32.15 -4.12 3.35
CA ILE A 460 -32.61 -4.83 2.14
C ILE A 460 -32.41 -6.34 2.29
N LEU A 461 -31.22 -6.78 2.71
CA LEU A 461 -30.89 -8.20 2.86
C LEU A 461 -31.76 -8.88 3.92
N ALA A 462 -32.05 -8.20 5.04
CA ALA A 462 -32.99 -8.71 6.04
C ALA A 462 -34.39 -8.98 5.46
N GLY A 463 -34.85 -8.15 4.53
CA GLY A 463 -36.13 -8.32 3.83
C GLY A 463 -36.19 -9.51 2.86
N VAL A 464 -35.04 -10.06 2.44
CA VAL A 464 -34.96 -11.18 1.49
C VAL A 464 -34.30 -12.44 2.06
N GLU A 465 -34.06 -12.48 3.37
CA GLU A 465 -33.35 -13.58 4.07
C GLU A 465 -33.89 -14.98 3.74
N GLY A 466 -35.21 -15.13 3.61
CA GLY A 466 -35.83 -16.41 3.27
C GLY A 466 -35.39 -16.94 1.89
N ARG A 467 -35.27 -16.04 0.90
CA ARG A 467 -34.78 -16.40 -0.45
C ARG A 467 -33.28 -16.66 -0.43
N THR A 468 -32.50 -15.85 0.29
CA THR A 468 -31.06 -16.06 0.46
C THR A 468 -30.78 -17.45 1.03
N ARG A 469 -31.49 -17.87 2.08
CA ARG A 469 -31.37 -19.24 2.65
C ARG A 469 -31.75 -20.32 1.66
N ALA A 470 -32.78 -20.11 0.84
CA ALA A 470 -33.17 -21.08 -0.18
C ALA A 470 -32.07 -21.24 -1.25
N LEU A 471 -31.40 -20.15 -1.63
CA LEU A 471 -30.26 -20.15 -2.56
C LEU A 471 -29.00 -20.80 -1.93
N GLU A 472 -28.72 -20.54 -0.65
CA GLU A 472 -27.66 -21.24 0.09
C GLU A 472 -27.94 -22.74 0.16
N GLY A 473 -29.20 -23.15 0.33
CA GLY A 473 -29.63 -24.55 0.24
C GLY A 473 -29.41 -25.19 -1.13
N LYS A 474 -29.23 -24.40 -2.19
CA LYS A 474 -28.83 -24.86 -3.54
C LYS A 474 -27.31 -24.86 -3.77
N GLY A 475 -26.51 -24.50 -2.78
CA GLY A 475 -25.04 -24.55 -2.82
C GLY A 475 -24.33 -23.20 -2.91
N TYR A 476 -25.05 -22.08 -2.94
CA TYR A 476 -24.43 -20.76 -2.87
C TYR A 476 -23.81 -20.47 -1.50
N VAL A 477 -22.79 -19.62 -1.49
CA VAL A 477 -22.31 -18.89 -0.31
C VAL A 477 -22.57 -17.41 -0.55
N ALA A 478 -23.54 -16.86 0.18
CA ALA A 478 -23.91 -15.45 0.07
C ALA A 478 -23.00 -14.55 0.91
N GLU A 479 -22.72 -13.34 0.41
CA GLU A 479 -22.19 -12.26 1.23
C GLU A 479 -23.33 -11.69 2.10
N ARG A 480 -23.11 -11.64 3.41
CA ARG A 480 -24.11 -11.21 4.39
C ARG A 480 -23.79 -9.83 4.99
N GLU A 481 -22.55 -9.38 4.90
CA GLU A 481 -22.12 -8.06 5.39
C GLU A 481 -21.45 -7.26 4.27
N PRO A 482 -22.19 -6.86 3.21
CA PRO A 482 -21.57 -6.21 2.07
C PRO A 482 -21.10 -4.79 2.39
N ASP A 483 -19.93 -4.44 1.85
CA ASP A 483 -19.56 -3.06 1.56
C ASP A 483 -19.78 -2.79 0.06
N PRO A 484 -20.96 -2.27 -0.33
CA PRO A 484 -21.28 -2.05 -1.73
C PRO A 484 -20.40 -0.98 -2.38
N LEU A 485 -19.93 0.01 -1.60
CA LEU A 485 -19.12 1.11 -2.12
C LEU A 485 -17.69 0.66 -2.38
N ALA A 486 -17.08 -0.08 -1.44
CA ALA A 486 -15.77 -0.70 -1.65
C ALA A 486 -15.79 -1.67 -2.83
N ARG A 487 -16.82 -2.54 -2.92
CA ARG A 487 -16.98 -3.45 -4.05
C ARG A 487 -17.11 -2.69 -5.38
N GLN A 488 -17.86 -1.59 -5.42
CA GLN A 488 -18.04 -0.81 -6.64
C GLN A 488 -16.74 -0.14 -7.09
N LEU A 489 -16.04 0.55 -6.19
CA LEU A 489 -14.92 1.41 -6.55
C LEU A 489 -13.56 0.72 -6.54
N GLU A 490 -13.32 -0.26 -5.67
CA GLU A 490 -12.03 -0.99 -5.60
C GLU A 490 -12.08 -2.33 -6.32
N GLU A 491 -13.21 -3.05 -6.23
CA GLU A 491 -13.33 -4.38 -6.83
C GLU A 491 -14.01 -4.36 -8.20
N ARG A 492 -14.35 -3.19 -8.74
CA ARG A 492 -15.07 -3.02 -10.02
C ARG A 492 -16.38 -3.81 -10.07
N ALA A 493 -17.13 -3.77 -8.97
CA ALA A 493 -18.39 -4.48 -8.73
C ALA A 493 -18.29 -6.02 -8.86
N ARG A 494 -17.11 -6.61 -8.61
CA ARG A 494 -16.94 -8.07 -8.59
C ARG A 494 -17.75 -8.71 -7.44
N GLY A 495 -18.20 -9.93 -7.71
CA GLY A 495 -18.95 -10.72 -6.72
C GLY A 495 -20.29 -10.11 -6.33
N ILE A 496 -20.86 -9.20 -7.13
CA ILE A 496 -22.23 -8.72 -6.98
C ILE A 496 -23.08 -9.35 -8.08
N TYR A 497 -24.30 -9.76 -7.73
CA TYR A 497 -25.32 -10.09 -8.70
C TYR A 497 -26.68 -9.53 -8.28
N VAL A 498 -27.24 -8.73 -9.18
CA VAL A 498 -28.60 -8.17 -9.06
C VAL A 498 -29.51 -8.95 -9.99
N ASP A 499 -30.43 -9.74 -9.41
CA ASP A 499 -31.29 -10.62 -10.19
C ASP A 499 -32.43 -9.86 -10.87
N GLN A 500 -32.14 -9.41 -12.08
CA GLN A 500 -33.09 -8.80 -13.00
C GLN A 500 -33.65 -9.81 -14.01
N PRO A 501 -32.87 -10.76 -14.56
CA PRO A 501 -33.38 -11.77 -15.46
C PRO A 501 -34.23 -12.86 -14.78
N GLY A 502 -34.19 -13.03 -13.46
CA GLY A 502 -34.87 -14.13 -12.77
C GLY A 502 -34.04 -15.43 -12.72
N THR A 503 -32.72 -15.30 -12.70
CA THR A 503 -31.77 -16.41 -12.61
C THR A 503 -31.88 -17.14 -11.27
N PHE A 504 -32.26 -16.46 -10.18
CA PHE A 504 -32.51 -17.13 -8.90
C PHE A 504 -33.61 -18.17 -9.03
N GLY A 505 -34.66 -17.89 -9.81
CA GLY A 505 -35.72 -18.87 -10.11
C GLY A 505 -35.17 -20.11 -10.81
N LEU A 506 -34.30 -19.93 -11.82
CA LEU A 506 -33.67 -21.04 -12.54
C LEU A 506 -32.79 -21.92 -11.63
N VAL A 507 -32.12 -21.33 -10.65
CA VAL A 507 -31.35 -22.08 -9.64
C VAL A 507 -32.28 -22.83 -8.68
N LEU A 508 -33.34 -22.18 -8.20
CA LEU A 508 -34.32 -22.80 -7.30
C LEU A 508 -35.06 -23.97 -7.96
N GLU A 509 -35.27 -23.90 -9.28
CA GLU A 509 -35.84 -24.94 -10.14
C GLU A 509 -34.83 -26.01 -10.60
N ASP A 510 -33.58 -25.98 -10.12
CA ASP A 510 -32.49 -26.91 -10.49
C ASP A 510 -32.11 -26.91 -11.99
N LYS A 511 -32.51 -25.87 -12.74
CA LYS A 511 -32.09 -25.67 -14.14
C LYS A 511 -30.65 -25.16 -14.25
N ILE A 512 -30.15 -24.51 -13.19
CA ILE A 512 -28.74 -24.13 -13.02
C ILE A 512 -28.25 -24.72 -11.71
N LYS A 513 -27.22 -25.57 -11.77
CA LYS A 513 -26.56 -26.12 -10.58
C LYS A 513 -25.49 -25.17 -10.07
N ILE A 514 -25.29 -25.10 -8.76
CA ILE A 514 -24.22 -24.31 -8.15
C ILE A 514 -23.14 -25.25 -7.62
N GLU A 515 -21.91 -24.97 -8.00
CA GLU A 515 -20.72 -25.65 -7.47
C GLU A 515 -19.79 -24.63 -6.82
N ARG A 516 -18.92 -25.10 -5.92
CA ARG A 516 -17.93 -24.27 -5.21
C ARG A 516 -16.52 -24.77 -5.48
N GLY A 517 -15.57 -23.84 -5.45
CA GLY A 517 -14.14 -24.12 -5.48
C GLY A 517 -13.40 -23.36 -6.58
N GLU A 518 -12.11 -23.66 -6.72
CA GLU A 518 -11.23 -23.09 -7.73
C GLU A 518 -10.95 -24.08 -8.86
N ALA A 519 -11.16 -23.66 -10.10
CA ALA A 519 -10.80 -24.46 -11.28
C ALA A 519 -9.28 -24.46 -11.49
N ARG A 520 -8.66 -25.64 -11.62
CA ARG A 520 -7.19 -25.81 -11.71
C ARG A 520 -6.70 -26.58 -12.93
N GLY A 521 -7.59 -27.28 -13.65
CA GLY A 521 -7.21 -28.06 -14.83
C GLY A 521 -8.39 -28.71 -15.53
N PHE A 522 -8.11 -29.40 -16.63
CA PHE A 522 -9.09 -30.10 -17.43
C PHE A 522 -8.88 -31.62 -17.39
N THR A 523 -9.96 -32.36 -17.57
CA THR A 523 -9.92 -33.79 -17.91
C THR A 523 -10.72 -34.03 -19.20
N ALA A 524 -10.77 -35.26 -19.71
CA ALA A 524 -11.60 -35.57 -20.87
C ALA A 524 -13.11 -35.41 -20.56
N GLU A 525 -13.49 -35.51 -19.28
CA GLU A 525 -14.87 -35.52 -18.78
C GLU A 525 -15.33 -34.16 -18.22
N GLY A 526 -14.40 -33.24 -17.94
CA GLY A 526 -14.76 -31.97 -17.30
C GLY A 526 -13.60 -31.12 -16.80
N VAL A 527 -13.83 -30.45 -15.68
CA VAL A 527 -12.89 -29.49 -15.06
C VAL A 527 -12.55 -29.94 -13.65
N VAL A 528 -11.26 -29.97 -13.32
CA VAL A 528 -10.75 -30.21 -11.96
C VAL A 528 -10.99 -28.96 -11.12
N VAL A 529 -11.75 -29.12 -10.05
CA VAL A 529 -12.10 -28.09 -9.07
C VAL A 529 -11.55 -28.47 -7.70
N VAL A 530 -10.85 -27.55 -7.08
CA VAL A 530 -10.29 -27.69 -5.73
C VAL A 530 -11.16 -26.95 -4.74
N CYS A 531 -11.52 -27.63 -3.65
CA CYS A 531 -12.25 -27.05 -2.54
C CYS A 531 -11.37 -27.04 -1.29
N GLU A 532 -11.42 -25.95 -0.52
CA GLU A 532 -10.89 -25.96 0.84
C GLU A 532 -11.70 -26.95 1.69
N GLY A 533 -11.00 -27.82 2.43
CA GLY A 533 -11.64 -28.72 3.39
C GLY A 533 -12.23 -27.92 4.55
N GLU A 534 -13.46 -28.25 4.96
CA GLU A 534 -14.01 -27.72 6.20
C GLU A 534 -13.20 -28.31 7.37
N THR A 535 -12.49 -27.46 8.12
CA THR A 535 -11.69 -27.81 9.31
C THR A 535 -10.50 -28.77 9.08
N GLY A 536 -9.35 -28.23 8.65
CA GLY A 536 -8.04 -28.89 8.82
C GLY A 536 -7.78 -30.15 7.97
N GLU A 537 -8.66 -30.52 7.05
CA GLU A 537 -8.53 -31.75 6.22
C GLU A 537 -7.71 -31.58 4.92
N GLY A 538 -7.07 -30.42 4.70
CA GLY A 538 -6.34 -30.13 3.45
C GLY A 538 -7.26 -29.93 2.23
N GLU A 539 -6.67 -29.59 1.09
CA GLU A 539 -7.40 -29.35 -0.17
C GLU A 539 -7.94 -30.65 -0.76
N ARG A 540 -9.19 -30.65 -1.27
CA ARG A 540 -9.78 -31.78 -2.00
C ARG A 540 -10.01 -31.41 -3.46
N GLU A 541 -9.45 -32.21 -4.37
CA GLU A 541 -9.72 -32.11 -5.81
C GLU A 541 -10.91 -33.00 -6.21
N ARG A 542 -11.77 -32.49 -7.10
CA ARG A 542 -12.85 -33.26 -7.76
C ARG A 542 -13.05 -32.81 -9.20
N VAL A 543 -13.66 -33.66 -10.02
CA VAL A 543 -14.01 -33.31 -11.41
C VAL A 543 -15.47 -32.87 -11.48
N VAL A 544 -15.71 -31.67 -12.01
CA VAL A 544 -17.03 -31.18 -12.39
C VAL A 544 -17.25 -31.47 -13.87
N GLU A 545 -18.20 -32.35 -14.18
CA GLU A 545 -18.49 -32.76 -15.55
C GLU A 545 -18.95 -31.59 -16.42
N ALA A 546 -18.32 -31.44 -17.58
CA ALA A 546 -18.66 -30.42 -18.55
C ALA A 546 -18.21 -30.84 -19.94
N ASP A 547 -18.98 -30.46 -20.97
CA ASP A 547 -18.63 -30.63 -22.38
C ASP A 547 -18.34 -29.27 -23.05
N GLY A 548 -18.40 -28.18 -22.28
CA GLY A 548 -18.01 -26.82 -22.66
C GLY A 548 -17.83 -25.91 -21.44
N VAL A 549 -16.99 -24.88 -21.56
CA VAL A 549 -16.66 -23.95 -20.47
C VAL A 549 -16.80 -22.50 -20.91
N VAL A 550 -17.36 -21.66 -20.04
CA VAL A 550 -17.34 -20.20 -20.18
C VAL A 550 -16.66 -19.56 -18.95
N TYR A 551 -15.58 -18.82 -19.15
CA TYR A 551 -14.95 -18.03 -18.09
C TYR A 551 -15.67 -16.69 -17.92
N ALA A 552 -16.35 -16.51 -16.78
CA ALA A 552 -16.94 -15.27 -16.32
C ALA A 552 -16.13 -14.68 -15.16
N THR A 553 -14.82 -14.60 -15.36
CA THR A 553 -13.82 -14.38 -14.32
C THR A 553 -13.32 -12.93 -14.20
N GLY A 554 -13.85 -12.04 -15.05
CA GLY A 554 -13.55 -10.61 -15.05
C GLY A 554 -12.29 -10.24 -15.84
N PHE A 555 -11.80 -9.02 -15.65
CA PHE A 555 -10.59 -8.49 -16.30
C PHE A 555 -9.50 -8.28 -15.26
N GLY A 556 -8.22 -8.42 -15.62
CA GLY A 556 -7.10 -8.08 -14.73
C GLY A 556 -7.10 -6.60 -14.34
N SER A 557 -6.42 -6.26 -13.25
CA SER A 557 -5.84 -4.92 -13.09
C SER A 557 -4.58 -4.86 -13.96
N TYR A 558 -4.24 -3.68 -14.43
CA TYR A 558 -3.00 -3.42 -15.15
C TYR A 558 -2.57 -1.99 -14.82
N ASP A 559 -1.26 -1.79 -14.73
CA ASP A 559 -0.68 -0.46 -14.57
C ASP A 559 -0.90 0.31 -15.88
N LEU A 560 -1.78 1.31 -15.83
CA LEU A 560 -2.17 2.08 -17.01
C LEU A 560 -0.98 2.87 -17.56
N ALA A 561 -0.17 3.45 -16.69
CA ALA A 561 0.98 4.27 -17.06
C ALA A 561 2.04 3.41 -17.76
N ALA A 562 2.34 2.23 -17.20
CA ALA A 562 3.23 1.26 -17.81
C ALA A 562 2.70 0.80 -19.18
N TRP A 563 1.42 0.44 -19.26
CA TRP A 563 0.80 0.01 -20.53
C TRP A 563 0.81 1.11 -21.60
N TRP A 564 0.52 2.36 -21.23
CA TRP A 564 0.58 3.48 -22.16
C TRP A 564 2.00 3.77 -22.65
N ARG A 565 3.01 3.62 -21.79
CA ARG A 565 4.41 3.73 -22.16
C ARG A 565 4.80 2.61 -23.13
N GLU A 566 4.44 1.37 -22.84
CA GLU A 566 4.75 0.20 -23.68
C GLU A 566 4.08 0.26 -25.06
N THR A 567 2.83 0.73 -25.11
CA THR A 567 2.07 0.88 -26.37
C THR A 567 2.40 2.16 -27.13
N GLY A 568 3.09 3.12 -26.49
CA GLY A 568 3.36 4.45 -27.04
C GLY A 568 2.12 5.34 -27.14
N PHE A 569 1.08 5.06 -26.34
CA PHE A 569 -0.14 5.86 -26.28
C PHE A 569 0.13 7.28 -25.78
N VAL A 570 1.05 7.45 -24.81
CA VAL A 570 1.65 8.73 -24.43
C VAL A 570 3.17 8.62 -24.41
N ASP A 571 3.88 9.76 -24.40
CA ASP A 571 5.32 9.81 -24.21
C ASP A 571 5.74 9.40 -22.77
N GLU A 572 7.01 9.02 -22.60
CA GLU A 572 7.56 8.51 -21.33
C GLU A 572 7.44 9.53 -20.18
N GLY A 573 7.65 10.82 -20.47
CA GLY A 573 7.52 11.88 -19.47
C GLY A 573 6.08 12.09 -19.00
N THR A 574 5.11 11.93 -19.90
CA THR A 574 3.68 11.92 -19.54
C THR A 574 3.32 10.69 -18.73
N ALA A 575 3.75 9.49 -19.15
CA ALA A 575 3.46 8.24 -18.46
C ALA A 575 3.98 8.25 -17.01
N ALA A 576 5.17 8.78 -16.77
CA ALA A 576 5.77 8.87 -15.43
C ALA A 576 5.01 9.81 -14.47
N ARG A 577 4.17 10.72 -14.97
CA ARG A 577 3.44 11.72 -14.17
C ARG A 577 1.99 11.35 -13.91
N VAL A 578 1.35 10.61 -14.81
CA VAL A 578 -0.08 10.31 -14.77
C VAL A 578 -0.45 9.38 -13.60
N GLU A 579 -1.58 9.64 -12.98
CA GLU A 579 -2.19 8.78 -11.96
C GLU A 579 -2.67 7.46 -12.59
N ASP A 580 -2.38 6.33 -11.93
CA ASP A 580 -2.85 5.02 -12.37
C ASP A 580 -4.33 4.82 -12.05
N VAL A 581 -5.19 5.31 -12.94
CA VAL A 581 -6.64 5.06 -12.94
C VAL A 581 -7.01 3.67 -13.49
N GLY A 582 -6.03 2.89 -13.94
CA GLY A 582 -6.15 1.47 -14.32
C GLY A 582 -6.36 0.55 -13.11
N ASP A 583 -6.07 1.03 -11.90
CA ASP A 583 -6.59 0.51 -10.65
C ASP A 583 -7.56 1.55 -10.08
N LEU A 584 -8.87 1.29 -10.02
CA LEU A 584 -9.81 2.30 -9.54
C LEU A 584 -9.77 2.32 -7.99
N GLY A 585 -9.75 3.51 -7.40
CA GLY A 585 -9.65 3.69 -5.96
C GLY A 585 -9.82 5.14 -5.54
N VAL A 586 -9.81 5.35 -4.24
CA VAL A 586 -9.93 6.67 -3.62
C VAL A 586 -8.68 7.03 -2.84
N ASP A 587 -8.46 8.32 -2.62
CA ASP A 587 -7.41 8.82 -1.74
C ASP A 587 -7.86 8.91 -0.28
N GLU A 588 -7.01 9.50 0.57
CA GLU A 588 -7.28 9.68 2.01
C GLU A 588 -8.48 10.60 2.33
N GLU A 589 -8.86 11.48 1.41
CA GLU A 589 -10.06 12.31 1.51
C GLU A 589 -11.31 11.55 1.04
N GLY A 590 -11.12 10.39 0.39
CA GLY A 590 -12.18 9.59 -0.19
C GLY A 590 -12.54 10.02 -1.62
N GLU A 591 -11.67 10.77 -2.31
CA GLU A 591 -11.87 11.22 -3.68
C GLU A 591 -11.23 10.29 -4.70
N LEU A 592 -11.88 10.10 -5.84
CA LEU A 592 -11.39 9.20 -6.88
C LEU A 592 -10.10 9.74 -7.48
N ILE A 593 -9.04 8.93 -7.43
CA ILE A 593 -7.72 9.30 -7.93
C ILE A 593 -7.78 9.45 -9.46
N GLY A 594 -7.24 10.55 -9.98
CA GLY A 594 -7.17 10.92 -11.40
C GLY A 594 -8.50 11.14 -12.13
N VAL A 595 -9.64 10.70 -11.58
CA VAL A 595 -10.97 10.88 -12.16
C VAL A 595 -11.65 12.05 -11.49
N THR A 596 -11.86 13.15 -12.23
CA THR A 596 -12.36 14.45 -11.72
C THR A 596 -11.49 15.13 -10.66
N THR A 597 -10.44 14.46 -10.19
CA THR A 597 -9.31 15.03 -9.47
C THR A 597 -8.13 15.26 -10.43
N PHE A 598 -7.08 15.93 -9.99
CA PHE A 598 -5.85 16.07 -10.77
C PHE A 598 -5.33 14.71 -11.27
N SER A 599 -5.07 14.59 -12.56
CA SER A 599 -4.69 13.34 -13.24
C SER A 599 -3.20 13.03 -13.19
N GLY A 600 -2.38 13.89 -12.57
CA GLY A 600 -0.94 13.87 -12.72
C GLY A 600 -0.42 14.78 -13.84
N HIS A 601 -1.29 15.23 -14.76
CA HIS A 601 -0.91 16.12 -15.85
C HIS A 601 -1.94 17.27 -16.04
N PRO A 602 -1.51 18.54 -16.16
CA PRO A 602 -2.42 19.70 -16.17
C PRO A 602 -3.41 19.76 -17.34
N ASN A 603 -3.07 19.11 -18.45
CA ASN A 603 -3.87 19.12 -19.68
C ASN A 603 -4.33 17.73 -20.14
N LEU A 604 -4.39 16.76 -19.21
CA LEU A 604 -4.92 15.41 -19.44
C LEU A 604 -6.02 15.13 -18.42
N TYR A 605 -7.17 14.61 -18.88
CA TYR A 605 -8.32 14.36 -18.01
C TYR A 605 -8.88 12.95 -18.22
N PHE A 606 -9.24 12.29 -17.12
CA PHE A 606 -9.99 11.04 -17.17
C PHE A 606 -11.48 11.31 -16.91
N ALA A 607 -12.32 10.89 -17.85
CA ALA A 607 -13.74 11.17 -17.80
C ALA A 607 -14.57 9.91 -17.51
N GLY A 608 -14.89 9.74 -16.23
CA GLY A 608 -15.91 8.81 -15.72
C GLY A 608 -15.55 7.32 -15.83
N PHE A 609 -15.95 6.53 -14.83
CA PHE A 609 -15.72 5.09 -14.78
C PHE A 609 -16.97 4.29 -15.18
N GLY A 610 -18.17 4.88 -15.14
CA GLY A 610 -19.42 4.20 -15.48
C GLY A 610 -20.45 5.11 -16.13
N ILE A 611 -21.38 4.51 -16.89
CA ILE A 611 -22.39 5.25 -17.66
C ILE A 611 -23.24 6.19 -16.81
N PHE A 612 -23.64 5.80 -15.60
CA PHE A 612 -24.47 6.64 -14.74
C PHE A 612 -23.74 7.91 -14.28
N THR A 613 -22.41 7.93 -14.32
CA THR A 613 -21.59 9.09 -13.93
C THR A 613 -21.26 10.03 -15.09
N CYS A 614 -21.59 9.68 -16.34
CA CYS A 614 -21.14 10.43 -17.51
C CYS A 614 -21.63 11.89 -17.50
N ARG A 615 -22.89 12.11 -17.10
CA ARG A 615 -23.50 13.44 -17.04
C ARG A 615 -22.88 14.31 -15.94
N TRP A 616 -22.60 13.71 -14.79
CA TRP A 616 -22.00 14.39 -13.64
C TRP A 616 -20.52 14.71 -13.88
N THR A 617 -19.71 13.72 -14.29
CA THR A 617 -18.26 13.89 -14.50
C THR A 617 -17.92 14.81 -15.68
N SER A 618 -18.67 14.75 -16.78
CA SER A 618 -18.44 15.62 -17.96
C SER A 618 -18.60 17.11 -17.66
N ARG A 619 -19.36 17.49 -16.63
CA ARG A 619 -19.45 18.88 -16.17
C ARG A 619 -18.09 19.39 -15.70
N PHE A 620 -17.45 18.66 -14.80
CA PHE A 620 -16.18 19.09 -14.18
C PHE A 620 -15.05 19.13 -15.20
N VAL A 621 -14.96 18.08 -16.02
CA VAL A 621 -13.96 18.00 -17.10
C VAL A 621 -14.13 19.17 -18.07
N ALA A 622 -15.37 19.48 -18.48
CA ALA A 622 -15.62 20.61 -19.35
C ALA A 622 -15.28 21.95 -18.68
N VAL A 623 -15.67 22.18 -17.43
CA VAL A 623 -15.33 23.41 -16.69
C VAL A 623 -13.82 23.61 -16.59
N GLN A 624 -13.06 22.56 -16.26
CA GLN A 624 -11.59 22.63 -16.18
C GLN A 624 -10.95 22.97 -17.53
N ILE A 625 -11.38 22.29 -18.59
CA ILE A 625 -10.89 22.54 -19.96
C ILE A 625 -11.22 23.95 -20.42
N LEU A 626 -12.46 24.41 -20.20
CA LEU A 626 -12.88 25.76 -20.58
C LEU A 626 -12.08 26.83 -19.84
N ALA A 627 -11.81 26.62 -18.54
CA ALA A 627 -10.97 27.52 -17.76
C ALA A 627 -9.51 27.54 -18.27
N ASP A 628 -8.94 26.38 -18.62
CA ASP A 628 -7.60 26.29 -19.24
C ASP A 628 -7.54 27.02 -20.59
N VAL A 629 -8.51 26.78 -21.47
CA VAL A 629 -8.62 27.42 -22.79
C VAL A 629 -8.73 28.93 -22.68
N ASP A 630 -9.49 29.44 -21.72
CA ASP A 630 -9.69 30.87 -21.49
C ASP A 630 -8.57 31.50 -20.66
N GLY A 631 -7.58 30.72 -20.19
CA GLY A 631 -6.49 31.20 -19.33
C GLY A 631 -6.94 31.65 -17.94
N THR A 632 -8.08 31.13 -17.49
CA THR A 632 -8.68 31.41 -16.18
C THR A 632 -8.57 30.24 -15.21
N PHE A 633 -7.89 29.16 -15.60
CA PHE A 633 -7.56 28.03 -14.73
C PHE A 633 -6.75 28.56 -13.54
N PRO A 634 -7.26 28.43 -12.32
CA PRO A 634 -6.60 28.98 -11.16
C PRO A 634 -5.41 28.11 -10.75
N GLU A 635 -4.33 28.75 -10.32
CA GLU A 635 -3.23 28.03 -9.68
C GLU A 635 -3.73 27.44 -8.35
N SER A 636 -3.44 26.15 -8.10
CA SER A 636 -3.85 25.48 -6.88
C SER A 636 -3.02 25.99 -5.69
N GLU A 637 -3.60 26.87 -4.88
CA GLU A 637 -2.98 27.36 -3.64
C GLU A 637 -3.04 26.34 -2.50
N LEU A 638 -3.86 25.27 -2.64
CA LEU A 638 -3.95 24.19 -1.67
C LEU A 638 -3.03 23.01 -2.06
N LYS A 639 -1.83 23.00 -1.48
CA LYS A 639 -1.03 21.77 -1.39
C LYS A 639 -1.77 20.73 -0.53
N PRO A 640 -1.47 19.42 -0.63
CA PRO A 640 -1.91 18.44 0.36
C PRO A 640 -1.63 18.98 1.76
N LEU A 641 -2.59 18.84 2.67
CA LEU A 641 -2.43 19.18 4.09
C LEU A 641 -1.48 18.16 4.73
N ASN A 642 -0.22 18.18 4.30
CA ASN A 642 0.87 17.71 5.11
C ASN A 642 0.94 18.63 6.33
N ILE A 643 1.38 18.07 7.44
CA ILE A 643 1.50 18.72 8.75
C ILE A 643 2.52 19.91 8.84
N PRO A 644 3.34 20.35 7.84
CA PRO A 644 4.43 21.28 8.15
C PRO A 644 4.15 22.78 7.97
N GLU A 645 2.93 23.28 8.18
CA GLU A 645 2.72 24.75 8.30
C GLU A 645 3.08 25.33 9.67
N PHE A 646 3.60 24.51 10.60
CA PHE A 646 4.26 25.04 11.80
C PHE A 646 5.71 25.51 11.54
N ILE A 647 6.31 25.16 10.38
CA ILE A 647 7.70 25.53 10.07
C ILE A 647 7.80 26.80 9.19
N ALA A 648 6.74 27.17 8.46
CA ALA A 648 6.73 28.40 7.65
C ALA A 648 6.27 29.66 8.41
N MET A 649 5.85 29.54 9.68
CA MET A 649 5.66 30.69 10.56
C MET A 649 6.97 31.07 11.25
N GLY A 650 7.75 31.87 10.53
CA GLY A 650 8.84 32.66 11.09
C GLY A 650 10.22 32.07 10.81
N SER A 651 11.09 32.93 10.28
CA SER A 651 12.53 32.77 10.15
C SER A 651 13.22 32.17 11.40
N LYS A 652 13.21 30.84 11.55
CA LYS A 652 14.07 30.13 12.49
C LYS A 652 14.97 29.19 11.71
N ALA A 653 16.28 29.34 11.93
CA ALA A 653 17.31 28.45 11.38
C ALA A 653 17.01 26.99 11.75
N LEU A 654 17.37 26.06 10.85
CA LEU A 654 17.30 24.62 11.13
C LEU A 654 18.05 24.28 12.43
N PRO A 655 17.55 23.33 13.24
CA PRO A 655 18.24 22.89 14.45
C PRO A 655 19.67 22.45 14.16
N LYS A 656 20.62 22.80 15.04
CA LYS A 656 22.02 22.39 14.88
C LYS A 656 22.15 20.89 15.09
N VAL A 657 22.69 20.20 14.09
CA VAL A 657 22.95 18.75 14.14
C VAL A 657 23.91 18.40 15.28
N GLU A 658 23.49 17.50 16.18
CA GLU A 658 24.40 16.90 17.14
C GLU A 658 25.34 15.91 16.45
N LYS A 659 26.58 15.85 16.91
CA LYS A 659 27.61 14.97 16.37
C LYS A 659 28.15 14.01 17.42
N ALA A 660 28.66 12.87 16.97
CA ALA A 660 29.36 11.90 17.81
C ALA A 660 30.63 11.43 17.11
N THR A 661 31.59 10.95 17.90
CA THR A 661 32.83 10.37 17.38
C THR A 661 32.85 8.86 17.62
N ILE A 662 33.12 8.09 16.56
CA ILE A 662 33.41 6.65 16.63
C ILE A 662 34.93 6.47 16.57
N ALA A 663 35.47 5.57 17.41
CA ALA A 663 36.89 5.23 17.44
C ALA A 663 37.84 6.43 17.58
N GLY A 664 37.38 7.53 18.19
CA GLY A 664 38.15 8.77 18.34
C GLY A 664 38.56 9.46 17.02
N SER A 665 38.10 8.98 15.86
CA SER A 665 38.63 9.40 14.55
C SER A 665 37.58 9.60 13.45
N ILE A 666 36.36 9.08 13.61
CA ILE A 666 35.26 9.32 12.66
C ILE A 666 34.21 10.21 13.34
N GLU A 667 34.05 11.45 12.89
CA GLU A 667 32.97 12.34 13.32
C GLU A 667 31.73 12.17 12.44
N ILE A 668 30.60 11.79 13.04
CA ILE A 668 29.33 11.57 12.37
C ILE A 668 28.22 12.44 12.96
N PRO A 669 27.18 12.81 12.17
CA PRO A 669 25.92 13.25 12.73
C PRO A 669 25.32 12.12 13.58
N ARG A 670 24.58 12.46 14.63
CA ARG A 670 23.91 11.46 15.47
C ARG A 670 22.67 10.83 14.82
N ILE A 671 22.30 11.26 13.61
CA ILE A 671 21.32 10.58 12.75
C ILE A 671 22.02 10.22 11.43
N LEU A 672 22.05 8.92 11.09
CA LEU A 672 22.57 8.39 9.83
C LEU A 672 21.41 8.11 8.89
N ASN A 673 21.63 8.35 7.60
CA ASN A 673 20.67 7.99 6.56
C ASN A 673 20.85 6.52 6.18
N GLY A 674 19.91 5.68 6.59
CA GLY A 674 19.89 4.26 6.22
C GLY A 674 19.33 4.07 4.81
N LEU A 675 20.09 3.42 3.94
CA LEU A 675 19.74 3.20 2.52
C LEU A 675 19.08 1.85 2.25
N TRP A 676 18.62 1.14 3.28
CA TRP A 676 17.99 -0.19 3.16
C TRP A 676 16.71 -0.20 2.31
N GLN A 677 16.07 0.96 2.09
CA GLN A 677 14.92 1.07 1.19
C GLN A 677 15.29 0.78 -0.27
N LEU A 678 16.58 0.85 -0.63
CA LEU A 678 17.08 0.52 -1.95
C LEU A 678 17.31 -0.99 -2.17
N ALA A 679 17.10 -1.85 -1.15
CA ALA A 679 17.37 -3.28 -1.20
C ALA A 679 16.38 -4.13 -2.04
N GLY A 680 15.41 -3.50 -2.70
CA GLY A 680 14.31 -4.17 -3.41
C GLY A 680 13.09 -4.44 -2.51
N GLY A 681 11.91 -4.53 -3.12
CA GLY A 681 10.61 -4.65 -2.42
C GLY A 681 9.92 -3.32 -2.06
N HIS A 682 10.61 -2.19 -2.28
CA HIS A 682 10.03 -0.83 -2.22
C HIS A 682 10.01 -0.16 -3.60
N ASP A 683 11.11 -0.19 -4.35
CA ASP A 683 11.24 0.34 -5.72
C ASP A 683 12.03 -0.69 -6.57
N GLN A 684 11.48 -1.17 -7.69
CA GLN A 684 12.14 -2.19 -8.53
C GLN A 684 13.08 -1.60 -9.60
N ASP A 685 13.00 -0.29 -9.87
CA ASP A 685 13.80 0.41 -10.86
C ASP A 685 14.38 1.73 -10.28
N ILE A 686 15.44 1.62 -9.48
CA ILE A 686 16.07 2.79 -8.84
C ILE A 686 17.01 3.50 -9.82
N ASP A 687 16.70 4.75 -10.17
CA ASP A 687 17.63 5.64 -10.87
C ASP A 687 18.74 6.12 -9.91
N VAL A 688 19.93 5.54 -10.09
CA VAL A 688 21.13 5.84 -9.30
C VAL A 688 21.55 7.31 -9.40
N ALA A 689 21.36 7.95 -10.56
CA ALA A 689 21.73 9.35 -10.74
C ALA A 689 20.76 10.27 -9.99
N ALA A 690 19.46 10.04 -10.12
CA ALA A 690 18.45 10.79 -9.39
C ALA A 690 18.60 10.63 -7.87
N ALA A 691 18.83 9.40 -7.39
CA ALA A 691 19.05 9.11 -5.98
C ALA A 691 20.30 9.82 -5.44
N ALA A 692 21.39 9.88 -6.21
CA ALA A 692 22.61 10.57 -5.82
C ALA A 692 22.42 12.09 -5.69
N GLU A 693 21.62 12.71 -6.56
CA GLU A 693 21.26 14.12 -6.46
C GLU A 693 20.34 14.39 -5.26
N ALA A 694 19.40 13.48 -4.97
CA ALA A 694 18.52 13.57 -3.81
C ALA A 694 19.24 13.45 -2.45
N MET A 695 20.53 13.07 -2.42
CA MET A 695 21.35 13.14 -1.21
C MET A 695 21.66 14.58 -0.80
N LYS A 696 21.70 15.52 -1.76
CA LYS A 696 22.19 16.88 -1.53
C LYS A 696 21.44 17.61 -0.41
N PRO A 697 20.09 17.61 -0.34
CA PRO A 697 19.37 18.27 0.75
C PRO A 697 19.70 17.72 2.14
N LEU A 698 19.97 16.40 2.25
CA LEU A 698 20.37 15.76 3.51
C LEU A 698 21.77 16.23 3.93
N ILE A 699 22.71 16.28 2.98
CA ILE A 699 24.09 16.72 3.20
C ILE A 699 24.10 18.20 3.61
N ASP A 700 23.38 19.06 2.87
CA ASP A 700 23.28 20.49 3.13
C ASP A 700 22.66 20.76 4.53
N ALA A 701 21.73 19.91 4.96
CA ALA A 701 21.13 19.96 6.30
C ALA A 701 22.04 19.40 7.42
N GLY A 702 23.24 18.94 7.09
CA GLY A 702 24.22 18.40 8.03
C GLY A 702 24.08 16.90 8.34
N LEU A 703 23.20 16.19 7.63
CA LEU A 703 23.04 14.73 7.71
C LEU A 703 23.89 14.05 6.63
N TYR A 704 25.22 14.20 6.72
CA TYR A 704 26.17 13.78 5.69
C TYR A 704 26.67 12.32 5.84
N ALA A 705 26.14 11.54 6.79
CA ALA A 705 26.51 10.13 6.98
C ALA A 705 25.43 9.17 6.48
N PHE A 706 25.86 8.11 5.80
CA PHE A 706 25.00 7.13 5.14
C PHE A 706 25.41 5.70 5.53
N ASP A 707 24.42 4.87 5.85
CA ASP A 707 24.60 3.45 6.20
C ASP A 707 23.92 2.56 5.15
N MET A 708 24.68 1.62 4.59
CA MET A 708 24.22 0.66 3.56
C MET A 708 24.78 -0.73 3.82
N ALA A 709 24.56 -1.69 2.91
CA ALA A 709 25.13 -3.03 2.93
C ALA A 709 25.31 -3.57 1.50
N ASP A 710 26.16 -4.58 1.33
CA ASP A 710 26.45 -5.26 0.06
C ASP A 710 25.22 -5.77 -0.71
N HIS A 711 24.14 -6.11 -0.01
CA HIS A 711 22.88 -6.62 -0.55
C HIS A 711 21.77 -5.55 -0.67
N TYR A 712 22.04 -4.27 -0.37
CA TYR A 712 21.05 -3.19 -0.48
C TYR A 712 20.94 -2.64 -1.91
N GLY A 713 20.62 -3.51 -2.87
CA GLY A 713 20.41 -3.11 -4.26
C GLY A 713 21.52 -2.18 -4.78
N PRO A 714 21.20 -1.00 -5.34
CA PRO A 714 22.21 -0.09 -5.88
C PRO A 714 22.80 0.92 -4.87
N ALA A 715 22.63 0.74 -3.55
CA ALA A 715 23.01 1.75 -2.55
C ALA A 715 24.49 2.16 -2.60
N GLU A 716 25.41 1.21 -2.77
CA GLU A 716 26.84 1.51 -2.90
C GLU A 716 27.15 2.26 -4.21
N GLN A 717 26.43 1.95 -5.30
CA GLN A 717 26.56 2.69 -6.57
C GLN A 717 26.04 4.13 -6.46
N VAL A 718 25.01 4.40 -5.64
CA VAL A 718 24.50 5.76 -5.40
C VAL A 718 25.58 6.64 -4.77
N ILE A 719 26.26 6.13 -3.73
CA ILE A 719 27.42 6.81 -3.13
C ILE A 719 28.53 7.03 -4.18
N GLY A 720 28.83 6.01 -4.99
CA GLY A 720 29.82 6.12 -6.05
C GLY A 720 29.47 7.17 -7.09
N ARG A 721 28.20 7.27 -7.46
CA ARG A 721 27.72 8.29 -8.39
C ARG A 721 27.88 9.68 -7.79
N HIS A 722 27.49 9.88 -6.54
CA HIS A 722 27.68 11.15 -5.82
C HIS A 722 29.15 11.58 -5.77
N ASN A 723 30.06 10.65 -5.41
CA ASN A 723 31.50 10.92 -5.33
C ASN A 723 32.10 11.31 -6.69
N LEU A 724 31.59 10.76 -7.80
CA LEU A 724 32.04 11.11 -9.15
C LEU A 724 31.48 12.45 -9.64
N THR A 725 30.25 12.82 -9.25
CA THR A 725 29.61 14.05 -9.73
C THR A 725 29.95 15.28 -8.88
N ASN A 726 30.40 15.07 -7.63
CA ASN A 726 30.70 16.16 -6.69
C ASN A 726 32.14 16.10 -6.12
N PRO A 727 33.20 16.03 -6.95
CA PRO A 727 34.58 15.86 -6.48
C PRO A 727 35.11 17.05 -5.67
N GLU A 728 34.51 18.24 -5.82
CA GLU A 728 34.91 19.48 -5.13
C GLU A 728 33.95 19.91 -4.00
N SER A 729 33.01 19.04 -3.58
CA SER A 729 32.11 19.40 -2.48
C SER A 729 32.90 19.66 -1.19
N ASN A 730 32.76 20.87 -0.64
CA ASN A 730 33.39 21.29 0.63
C ASN A 730 32.83 20.57 1.88
N LEU A 731 31.81 19.70 1.73
CA LEU A 731 31.21 18.93 2.82
C LEU A 731 31.48 17.42 2.60
N PRO A 732 32.43 16.80 3.33
CA PRO A 732 32.76 15.40 3.15
C PRO A 732 31.62 14.50 3.65
N ILE A 733 31.09 13.64 2.78
CA ILE A 733 30.16 12.58 3.20
C ILE A 733 30.90 11.44 3.91
N THR A 734 30.20 10.72 4.79
CA THR A 734 30.72 9.51 5.45
C THR A 734 29.85 8.32 5.05
N ALA A 735 30.45 7.31 4.41
CA ALA A 735 29.75 6.11 3.97
C ALA A 735 30.17 4.89 4.81
N PHE A 736 29.20 4.25 5.45
CA PHE A 736 29.36 2.98 6.14
C PHE A 736 28.69 1.89 5.30
N THR A 737 29.39 0.76 5.11
CA THR A 737 28.82 -0.41 4.41
C THR A 737 28.95 -1.65 5.29
N LYS A 738 28.38 -2.75 4.82
CA LYS A 738 28.41 -4.05 5.50
C LYS A 738 28.77 -5.15 4.52
N TRP A 739 29.49 -6.13 5.05
CA TRP A 739 29.65 -7.42 4.41
C TRP A 739 28.80 -8.44 5.17
N CYS A 740 27.82 -9.02 4.47
CA CYS A 740 26.86 -9.99 5.00
C CYS A 740 26.95 -11.33 4.26
N PRO A 741 28.12 -12.00 4.29
CA PRO A 741 28.29 -13.25 3.55
C PRO A 741 27.43 -14.38 4.13
N PRO A 742 26.96 -15.33 3.31
CA PRO A 742 26.41 -16.57 3.83
C PRO A 742 27.51 -17.45 4.45
N GLU A 743 27.21 -18.10 5.57
CA GLU A 743 28.07 -19.06 6.25
C GLU A 743 28.11 -20.37 5.46
N THR A 744 29.06 -20.45 4.53
CA THR A 744 29.26 -21.58 3.63
C THR A 744 30.45 -22.45 4.02
N GLY A 745 31.16 -22.10 5.10
CA GLY A 745 32.45 -22.68 5.46
C GLY A 745 33.63 -22.14 4.64
N ASP A 746 33.43 -21.16 3.76
CA ASP A 746 34.53 -20.52 3.02
C ASP A 746 35.31 -19.56 3.93
N THR A 747 36.51 -19.99 4.31
CA THR A 747 37.44 -19.24 5.17
C THR A 747 38.54 -18.54 4.37
N SER A 748 38.39 -18.38 3.05
CA SER A 748 39.44 -17.85 2.18
C SER A 748 39.61 -16.32 2.27
N PHE A 749 40.86 -15.87 2.30
CA PHE A 749 41.19 -14.43 2.27
C PHE A 749 40.69 -13.76 0.98
N SER A 750 40.71 -14.47 -0.15
CA SER A 750 40.28 -13.95 -1.46
C SER A 750 38.82 -13.51 -1.47
N THR A 751 37.94 -14.20 -0.74
CA THR A 751 36.53 -13.84 -0.68
C THR A 751 36.34 -12.52 0.08
N ALA A 752 37.02 -12.35 1.21
CA ALA A 752 37.01 -11.09 1.96
C ALA A 752 37.60 -9.93 1.15
N GLU A 753 38.74 -10.16 0.48
CA GLU A 753 39.38 -9.13 -0.34
C GLU A 753 38.50 -8.71 -1.52
N ALA A 754 37.89 -9.67 -2.22
CA ALA A 754 37.00 -9.38 -3.34
C ALA A 754 35.75 -8.59 -2.89
N ALA A 755 35.18 -8.91 -1.73
CA ALA A 755 34.03 -8.18 -1.19
C ALA A 755 34.39 -6.71 -0.87
N VAL A 756 35.53 -6.47 -0.23
CA VAL A 756 36.02 -5.12 0.09
C VAL A 756 36.36 -4.34 -1.17
N ASP A 757 37.03 -4.96 -2.14
CA ASP A 757 37.38 -4.32 -3.42
C ASP A 757 36.15 -3.99 -4.25
N LEU A 758 35.11 -4.84 -4.21
CA LEU A 758 33.83 -4.56 -4.84
C LEU A 758 33.14 -3.35 -4.21
N ALA A 759 33.10 -3.28 -2.88
CA ALA A 759 32.50 -2.15 -2.16
C ALA A 759 33.23 -0.83 -2.47
N LEU A 760 34.56 -0.82 -2.41
CA LEU A 760 35.40 0.32 -2.82
C LEU A 760 35.14 0.75 -4.26
N GLY A 761 35.07 -0.23 -5.18
CA GLY A 761 34.83 -0.01 -6.59
C GLY A 761 33.44 0.56 -6.91
N ARG A 762 32.41 0.13 -6.16
CA ARG A 762 31.02 0.63 -6.28
C ARG A 762 30.88 2.03 -5.71
N MET A 763 31.42 2.27 -4.50
CA MET A 763 31.36 3.57 -3.82
C MET A 763 32.35 4.60 -4.37
N LYS A 764 33.29 4.20 -5.25
CA LYS A 764 34.32 5.07 -5.82
C LYS A 764 35.16 5.75 -4.73
N GLN A 765 35.63 4.95 -3.77
CA GLN A 765 36.46 5.39 -2.65
C GLN A 765 37.73 4.54 -2.57
N ASP A 766 38.81 5.12 -2.06
CA ASP A 766 40.08 4.40 -1.84
C ASP A 766 40.10 3.64 -0.50
N ARG A 767 39.21 4.00 0.42
CA ARG A 767 39.12 3.40 1.77
C ARG A 767 37.69 3.40 2.29
N VAL A 768 37.25 2.26 2.85
CA VAL A 768 35.97 2.15 3.56
C VAL A 768 36.09 2.77 4.95
N ALA A 769 35.23 3.72 5.30
CA ALA A 769 35.29 4.38 6.61
C ALA A 769 34.92 3.44 7.77
N LEU A 770 33.89 2.62 7.60
CA LEU A 770 33.50 1.59 8.55
C LEU A 770 32.96 0.39 7.76
N MET A 771 33.64 -0.75 7.87
CA MET A 771 33.17 -2.03 7.33
C MET A 771 32.53 -2.82 8.46
N GLN A 772 31.22 -3.04 8.40
CA GLN A 772 30.51 -3.80 9.43
C GLN A 772 30.31 -5.25 8.99
N TYR A 773 30.44 -6.21 9.90
CA TYR A 773 30.26 -7.64 9.60
C TYR A 773 28.99 -8.18 10.26
N HIS A 774 28.15 -8.89 9.50
CA HIS A 774 26.98 -9.61 10.03
C HIS A 774 27.33 -11.08 10.28
N VAL A 775 27.00 -11.58 11.47
CA VAL A 775 27.16 -13.00 11.82
C VAL A 775 25.80 -13.67 11.89
N TRP A 776 25.51 -14.63 10.99
CA TRP A 776 24.23 -15.33 10.97
C TRP A 776 24.22 -16.60 11.84
N ASP A 777 25.34 -17.29 12.00
CA ASP A 777 25.44 -18.48 12.84
C ASP A 777 26.76 -18.53 13.61
N TYR A 778 26.70 -18.44 14.94
CA TYR A 778 27.89 -18.53 15.79
C TYR A 778 28.48 -19.95 15.88
N THR A 779 27.70 -20.97 15.50
CA THR A 779 28.18 -22.36 15.47
C THR A 779 29.03 -22.66 14.25
N ASP A 780 29.07 -21.74 13.28
CA ASP A 780 29.99 -21.77 12.15
C ASP A 780 31.19 -20.83 12.43
N PRO A 781 32.42 -21.32 12.55
CA PRO A 781 33.58 -20.49 12.85
C PRO A 781 34.03 -19.55 11.71
N THR A 782 33.37 -19.58 10.54
CA THR A 782 33.73 -18.77 9.37
C THR A 782 33.78 -17.28 9.69
N TYR A 783 32.90 -16.77 10.57
CA TYR A 783 32.90 -15.35 10.93
C TYR A 783 34.19 -14.90 11.63
N LEU A 784 34.82 -15.78 12.44
CA LEU A 784 36.11 -15.49 13.07
C LEU A 784 37.19 -15.31 12.00
N CYS A 785 37.20 -16.21 11.00
CA CYS A 785 38.17 -16.16 9.91
C CYS A 785 38.00 -14.87 9.08
N ASN A 786 36.75 -14.55 8.74
CA ASN A 786 36.42 -13.36 7.98
C ASN A 786 36.78 -12.07 8.71
N LEU A 787 36.54 -11.98 10.01
CA LEU A 787 36.96 -10.82 10.82
C LEU A 787 38.49 -10.67 10.86
N ALA A 788 39.24 -11.77 10.89
CA ALA A 788 40.70 -11.74 10.83
C ALA A 788 41.21 -11.27 9.45
N HIS A 789 40.53 -11.67 8.37
CA HIS A 789 40.80 -11.19 7.02
C HIS A 789 40.49 -9.70 6.87
N LEU A 790 39.35 -9.24 7.41
CA LEU A 790 39.01 -7.82 7.45
C LEU A 790 40.06 -7.00 8.22
N ARG A 791 40.58 -7.52 9.35
CA ARG A 791 41.69 -6.89 10.06
C ARG A 791 42.95 -6.78 9.21
N THR A 792 43.26 -7.81 8.42
CA THR A 792 44.38 -7.78 7.48
C THR A 792 44.16 -6.69 6.41
N LEU A 793 42.94 -6.54 5.89
CA LEU A 793 42.59 -5.49 4.93
C LEU A 793 42.59 -4.09 5.56
N GLN A 794 42.25 -3.97 6.84
CA GLN A 794 42.40 -2.75 7.64
C GLN A 794 43.88 -2.35 7.77
N GLN A 795 44.77 -3.30 8.10
CA GLN A 795 46.21 -3.07 8.15
C GLN A 795 46.80 -2.67 6.78
N ARG A 796 46.23 -3.18 5.69
CA ARG A 796 46.57 -2.77 4.31
C ARG A 796 45.98 -1.41 3.90
N GLY A 797 45.22 -0.75 4.77
CA GLY A 797 44.66 0.57 4.54
C GLY A 797 43.39 0.61 3.70
N LYS A 798 42.82 -0.52 3.29
CA LYS A 798 41.55 -0.60 2.53
C LYS A 798 40.33 -0.32 3.41
N ILE A 799 40.43 -0.56 4.71
CA ILE A 799 39.38 -0.33 5.72
C ILE A 799 39.96 0.57 6.80
N ALA A 800 39.21 1.57 7.27
CA ALA A 800 39.62 2.38 8.41
C ALA A 800 39.31 1.67 9.74
N HIS A 801 38.04 1.25 9.89
CA HIS A 801 37.53 0.66 11.12
C HIS A 801 36.60 -0.51 10.82
N ILE A 802 36.54 -1.46 11.77
CA ILE A 802 35.68 -2.63 11.71
C ILE A 802 34.55 -2.48 12.73
N GLY A 803 33.32 -2.66 12.26
CA GLY A 803 32.12 -2.74 13.09
C GLY A 803 31.48 -4.12 13.00
N LEU A 804 30.48 -4.34 13.84
CA LEU A 804 29.62 -5.52 13.81
C LEU A 804 28.18 -5.10 13.57
N THR A 805 27.34 -6.03 13.10
CA THR A 805 25.89 -5.85 13.07
C THR A 805 25.19 -7.08 13.61
N ASN A 806 24.17 -6.86 14.45
CA ASN A 806 23.38 -7.90 15.10
C ASN A 806 24.22 -8.92 15.88
N VAL A 807 25.34 -8.50 16.47
CA VAL A 807 26.11 -9.36 17.38
C VAL A 807 25.62 -9.17 18.81
N ASP A 808 25.41 -10.25 19.55
CA ASP A 808 24.94 -10.19 20.94
C ASP A 808 26.07 -9.81 21.92
N ALA A 809 25.72 -9.55 23.18
CA ALA A 809 26.71 -9.06 24.13
C ALA A 809 27.75 -10.12 24.49
N ALA A 810 27.41 -11.41 24.46
CA ALA A 810 28.34 -12.50 24.76
C ALA A 810 29.39 -12.66 23.67
N HIS A 811 28.95 -12.62 22.41
CA HIS A 811 29.84 -12.74 21.25
C HIS A 811 30.63 -11.47 20.98
N LEU A 812 30.08 -10.28 21.29
CA LEU A 812 30.85 -9.04 21.27
C LEU A 812 32.01 -9.11 22.29
N GLU A 813 31.71 -9.52 23.53
CA GLU A 813 32.72 -9.69 24.57
C GLU A 813 33.75 -10.77 24.18
N LEU A 814 33.30 -11.89 23.62
CA LEU A 814 34.14 -12.97 23.09
C LEU A 814 35.15 -12.46 22.05
N LEU A 815 34.67 -11.71 21.05
CA LEU A 815 35.51 -11.16 19.99
C LEU A 815 36.53 -10.18 20.55
N LEU A 816 36.11 -9.27 21.43
CA LEU A 816 37.01 -8.31 22.05
C LEU A 816 38.07 -8.99 22.92
N ASP A 817 37.71 -10.04 23.65
CA ASP A 817 38.65 -10.84 24.46
C ASP A 817 39.59 -11.69 23.61
N SER A 818 39.16 -12.03 22.39
CA SER A 818 40.00 -12.69 21.38
C SER A 818 40.94 -11.71 20.66
N GLY A 819 40.90 -10.42 20.99
CA GLY A 819 41.80 -9.41 20.45
C GLY A 819 41.38 -8.79 19.12
N TYR A 820 40.09 -8.90 18.75
CA TYR A 820 39.53 -8.15 17.62
C TYR A 820 39.27 -6.68 18.01
N GLU A 821 39.64 -5.76 17.14
CA GLU A 821 39.45 -4.30 17.33
C GLU A 821 38.13 -3.87 16.68
N VAL A 822 37.05 -3.91 17.47
CA VAL A 822 35.69 -3.55 17.03
C VAL A 822 35.30 -2.19 17.60
N VAL A 823 34.87 -1.27 16.74
CA VAL A 823 34.57 0.12 17.15
C VAL A 823 33.09 0.41 17.32
N SER A 824 32.23 -0.39 16.70
CA SER A 824 30.78 -0.24 16.78
C SER A 824 30.05 -1.55 16.65
N ASN A 825 28.86 -1.63 17.23
CA ASN A 825 27.90 -2.71 16.99
C ASN A 825 26.54 -2.11 16.59
N GLN A 826 26.06 -2.47 15.41
CA GLN A 826 24.78 -2.02 14.87
C GLN A 826 23.67 -2.98 15.29
N VAL A 827 22.77 -2.54 16.18
CA VAL A 827 21.72 -3.38 16.79
C VAL A 827 20.37 -2.66 16.85
N SER A 828 19.28 -3.43 16.98
CA SER A 828 17.93 -2.88 17.16
C SER A 828 17.81 -2.16 18.51
N CYS A 829 17.29 -0.94 18.51
CA CYS A 829 16.93 -0.21 19.73
C CYS A 829 15.84 0.82 19.45
N SER A 830 14.79 0.80 20.28
CA SER A 830 13.65 1.71 20.20
C SER A 830 13.03 1.91 21.58
N VAL A 831 12.00 2.76 21.67
CA VAL A 831 11.17 2.88 22.89
C VAL A 831 10.44 1.57 23.26
N LEU A 832 10.49 0.54 22.42
CA LEU A 832 9.88 -0.77 22.63
C LEU A 832 10.93 -1.89 22.79
N ASP A 833 11.99 -1.90 21.98
CA ASP A 833 13.09 -2.86 22.10
C ASP A 833 14.15 -2.35 23.09
N LEU A 834 14.03 -2.83 24.33
CA LEU A 834 14.84 -2.40 25.47
C LEU A 834 16.05 -3.31 25.74
N ARG A 835 16.34 -4.30 24.87
CA ARG A 835 17.43 -5.27 25.09
C ARG A 835 18.80 -4.61 25.23
N VAL A 836 19.04 -3.48 24.56
CA VAL A 836 20.27 -2.69 24.74
C VAL A 836 20.44 -2.21 26.19
N LEU A 837 19.35 -1.76 26.82
CA LEU A 837 19.35 -1.18 28.16
C LEU A 837 19.20 -2.23 29.27
N LYS A 838 18.27 -3.17 29.11
CA LYS A 838 17.98 -4.22 30.10
C LYS A 838 18.97 -5.38 30.05
N GLY A 839 19.52 -5.65 28.86
CA GLY A 839 20.51 -6.70 28.64
C GLY A 839 21.94 -6.24 28.99
N ARG A 840 22.92 -7.04 28.56
CA ARG A 840 24.35 -6.73 28.83
C ARG A 840 24.97 -5.82 27.78
N MET A 841 24.30 -5.57 26.66
CA MET A 841 24.87 -4.88 25.50
C MET A 841 25.43 -3.49 25.85
N ALA A 842 24.65 -2.63 26.51
CA ALA A 842 25.14 -1.31 26.91
C ALA A 842 26.34 -1.40 27.86
N ARG A 843 26.29 -2.29 28.86
CA ARG A 843 27.40 -2.48 29.80
C ARG A 843 28.69 -2.93 29.11
N VAL A 844 28.61 -3.89 28.18
CA VAL A 844 29.78 -4.36 27.41
C VAL A 844 30.31 -3.25 26.52
N CYS A 845 29.43 -2.53 25.82
CA CYS A 845 29.81 -1.42 24.95
C CYS A 845 30.52 -0.30 25.72
N GLU A 846 29.97 0.10 26.87
CA GLU A 846 30.57 1.14 27.73
C GLU A 846 31.93 0.71 28.29
N ALA A 847 32.02 -0.52 28.83
CA ALA A 847 33.25 -1.04 29.41
C ALA A 847 34.38 -1.22 28.39
N ARG A 848 34.04 -1.42 27.11
CA ARG A 848 35.01 -1.72 26.04
C ARG A 848 35.17 -0.60 25.01
N GLY A 849 34.47 0.52 25.18
CA GLY A 849 34.55 1.67 24.29
C GLY A 849 33.94 1.43 22.90
N VAL A 850 32.99 0.51 22.78
CA VAL A 850 32.29 0.20 21.52
C VAL A 850 31.04 1.09 21.41
N GLY A 851 30.82 1.73 20.27
CA GLY A 851 29.64 2.55 20.02
C GLY A 851 28.43 1.74 19.52
N VAL A 852 27.23 2.05 19.98
CA VAL A 852 26.00 1.48 19.39
C VAL A 852 25.52 2.35 18.23
N LEU A 853 25.26 1.72 17.09
CA LEU A 853 24.50 2.31 15.97
C LEU A 853 23.10 1.70 15.99
N ALA A 854 22.13 2.45 16.47
CA ALA A 854 20.78 1.95 16.71
C ALA A 854 19.96 1.96 15.41
N TYR A 855 19.47 0.80 14.97
CA TYR A 855 18.45 0.73 13.91
C TYR A 855 17.08 0.37 14.51
N GLY A 856 16.02 0.51 13.71
CA GLY A 856 14.67 0.13 14.14
C GLY A 856 14.03 1.09 15.13
N THR A 857 14.66 2.24 15.36
CA THR A 857 14.21 3.32 16.25
C THR A 857 12.77 3.75 16.03
N LEU A 858 12.28 3.71 14.78
CA LEU A 858 10.91 4.10 14.41
C LEU A 858 9.97 2.90 14.14
N LEU A 859 10.41 1.68 14.42
CA LEU A 859 9.63 0.45 14.22
C LEU A 859 9.02 0.35 12.80
N GLY A 860 9.79 0.66 11.77
CA GLY A 860 9.32 0.62 10.37
C GLY A 860 8.27 1.68 10.02
N GLY A 861 8.05 2.64 10.91
CA GLY A 861 7.03 3.68 10.80
C GLY A 861 5.84 3.50 11.73
N PHE A 862 5.83 2.49 12.62
CA PHE A 862 4.77 2.35 13.65
C PHE A 862 4.80 3.47 14.70
N LEU A 863 5.96 4.06 14.97
CA LEU A 863 6.09 5.23 15.85
C LEU A 863 5.77 6.53 15.09
N GLY A 864 4.52 6.62 14.62
CA GLY A 864 4.00 7.77 13.89
C GLY A 864 2.53 8.04 14.24
N GLU A 865 2.10 9.27 14.02
CA GLU A 865 0.80 9.82 14.44
C GLU A 865 -0.37 8.98 13.91
N LYS A 866 -0.25 8.46 12.68
CA LYS A 866 -1.27 7.65 12.03
C LYS A 866 -1.64 6.36 12.77
N TRP A 867 -0.76 5.86 13.64
CA TRP A 867 -0.93 4.60 14.37
C TRP A 867 -1.55 4.78 15.75
N VAL A 868 -1.66 6.01 16.26
CA VAL A 868 -2.21 6.27 17.59
C VAL A 868 -3.70 5.87 17.61
N GLY A 869 -4.08 5.02 18.56
CA GLY A 869 -5.47 4.57 18.75
C GLY A 869 -5.99 3.63 17.67
N LYS A 870 -5.14 3.15 16.75
CA LYS A 870 -5.51 2.15 15.75
C LYS A 870 -5.56 0.76 16.36
N THR A 871 -6.34 -0.14 15.76
CA THR A 871 -6.32 -1.57 16.06
C THR A 871 -5.12 -2.25 15.40
N GLU A 872 -4.69 -3.41 15.93
CA GLU A 872 -3.61 -4.19 15.32
C GLU A 872 -3.98 -4.56 13.86
N PRO A 873 -3.07 -4.39 12.89
CA PRO A 873 -3.27 -4.90 11.54
C PRO A 873 -3.55 -6.41 11.55
N ARG A 874 -4.70 -6.83 10.98
CA ARG A 874 -5.15 -8.24 10.99
C ARG A 874 -4.41 -9.14 9.99
N GLU A 875 -3.89 -8.58 8.90
CA GLU A 875 -3.21 -9.33 7.83
C GLU A 875 -1.86 -8.67 7.50
N GLU A 876 -0.81 -9.47 7.32
CA GLU A 876 0.53 -8.98 6.96
C GLU A 876 0.62 -8.55 5.47
N GLU A 877 -0.35 -8.93 4.64
CA GLU A 877 -0.36 -8.76 3.17
C GLU A 877 -0.56 -7.32 2.67
N GLY A 878 -0.85 -6.36 3.56
CA GLY A 878 -0.89 -4.92 3.26
C GLY A 878 0.28 -4.12 3.87
N LEU A 879 1.14 -4.76 4.65
CA LEU A 879 2.27 -4.11 5.30
C LEU A 879 3.52 -4.21 4.44
N ASN A 880 4.27 -3.11 4.37
CA ASN A 880 5.58 -3.14 3.74
C ASN A 880 6.57 -4.03 4.54
N TRP A 881 7.69 -4.37 3.91
CA TRP A 881 8.68 -5.30 4.47
C TRP A 881 9.12 -4.96 5.90
N SER A 882 9.36 -3.67 6.18
CA SER A 882 9.71 -3.22 7.54
C SER A 882 8.56 -3.30 8.52
N LEU A 883 7.35 -2.89 8.14
CA LEU A 883 6.19 -2.96 9.03
C LEU A 883 5.90 -4.42 9.42
N ARG A 884 6.05 -5.39 8.51
CA ARG A 884 5.95 -6.82 8.87
C ARG A 884 6.98 -7.22 9.93
N LYS A 885 8.26 -6.85 9.73
CA LYS A 885 9.33 -7.10 10.70
C LYS A 885 8.96 -6.54 12.08
N TYR A 886 8.61 -5.26 12.16
CA TYR A 886 8.40 -4.61 13.47
C TYR A 886 7.04 -4.92 14.11
N LEU A 887 6.05 -5.40 13.37
CA LEU A 887 4.84 -5.97 13.97
C LEU A 887 5.17 -7.21 14.82
N ARG A 888 6.15 -8.01 14.40
CA ARG A 888 6.66 -9.15 15.18
C ARG A 888 7.36 -8.70 16.47
N PHE A 889 8.13 -7.60 16.42
CA PHE A 889 8.68 -6.96 17.62
C PHE A 889 7.57 -6.51 18.58
N ILE A 890 6.53 -5.85 18.06
CA ILE A 890 5.39 -5.41 18.87
C ILE A 890 4.69 -6.59 19.54
N ARG A 891 4.44 -7.68 18.79
CA ARG A 891 3.87 -8.92 19.34
C ARG A 891 4.75 -9.53 20.43
N ALA A 892 6.06 -9.61 20.19
CA ALA A 892 7.03 -10.12 21.16
C ALA A 892 7.11 -9.25 22.43
N ALA A 893 6.87 -7.95 22.32
CA ALA A 893 6.91 -7.00 23.43
C ALA A 893 5.61 -6.90 24.26
N GLY A 894 4.69 -7.87 24.12
CA GLY A 894 3.42 -7.90 24.86
C GLY A 894 2.19 -7.53 24.04
N GLY A 895 2.33 -7.43 22.71
CA GLY A 895 1.20 -7.23 21.81
C GLY A 895 0.83 -5.77 21.57
N TRP A 896 -0.18 -5.58 20.72
CA TRP A 896 -0.55 -4.26 20.21
C TRP A 896 -1.04 -3.29 21.29
N ASP A 897 -1.77 -3.78 22.30
CA ASP A 897 -2.28 -2.93 23.38
C ASP A 897 -1.14 -2.34 24.23
N ALA A 898 -0.13 -3.15 24.53
CA ALA A 898 1.06 -2.71 25.25
C ALA A 898 1.84 -1.68 24.41
N PHE A 899 1.98 -1.92 23.11
CA PHE A 899 2.55 -0.94 22.18
C PHE A 899 1.76 0.36 22.11
N GLN A 900 0.43 0.30 22.03
CA GLN A 900 -0.44 1.48 22.00
C GLN A 900 -0.35 2.31 23.28
N ASN A 901 -0.10 1.68 24.43
CA ASN A 901 0.16 2.39 25.68
C ASN A 901 1.45 3.22 25.59
N VAL A 902 2.54 2.62 25.09
CA VAL A 902 3.80 3.33 24.85
C VAL A 902 3.62 4.42 23.80
N LEU A 903 2.94 4.13 22.69
CA LEU A 903 2.71 5.09 21.61
C LEU A 903 1.93 6.32 22.09
N ARG A 904 0.90 6.15 22.93
CA ARG A 904 0.17 7.27 23.54
C ARG A 904 1.05 8.09 24.49
N ALA A 905 1.90 7.45 25.29
CA ALA A 905 2.85 8.16 26.14
C ALA A 905 3.81 9.02 25.31
N VAL A 906 4.40 8.45 24.25
CA VAL A 906 5.27 9.19 23.32
C VAL A 906 4.50 10.30 22.61
N ALA A 907 3.24 10.08 22.22
CA ALA A 907 2.37 11.10 21.62
C ALA A 907 2.08 12.27 22.56
N SER A 908 1.84 12.01 23.85
CA SER A 908 1.66 13.07 24.85
C SER A 908 2.92 13.92 25.01
N VAL A 909 4.10 13.29 25.03
CA VAL A 909 5.39 14.00 25.06
C VAL A 909 5.59 14.81 23.77
N ALA A 910 5.24 14.23 22.61
CA ALA A 910 5.34 14.91 21.31
C ALA A 910 4.46 16.18 21.28
N ALA A 911 3.23 16.08 21.78
CA ALA A 911 2.32 17.20 21.93
C ALA A 911 2.85 18.28 22.90
N LYS A 912 3.44 17.89 24.04
CA LYS A 912 4.06 18.81 25.01
C LYS A 912 5.18 19.63 24.37
N HIS A 913 6.03 19.01 23.55
CA HIS A 913 7.18 19.65 22.92
C HIS A 913 6.88 20.27 21.55
N GLY A 914 5.67 20.09 21.01
CA GLY A 914 5.29 20.60 19.68
C GLY A 914 6.05 19.95 18.53
N VAL A 915 6.41 18.67 18.65
CA VAL A 915 7.18 17.89 17.66
C VAL A 915 6.44 16.62 17.27
N SER A 916 6.97 15.87 16.30
CA SER A 916 6.40 14.57 15.89
C SER A 916 6.69 13.46 16.89
N ILE A 917 5.88 12.40 16.88
CA ILE A 917 6.13 11.15 17.62
C ILE A 917 7.49 10.56 17.23
N ALA A 918 7.82 10.61 15.95
CA ALA A 918 9.10 10.15 15.45
C ALA A 918 10.28 10.92 16.05
N ALA A 919 10.17 12.26 16.18
CA ALA A 919 11.21 13.08 16.81
C ALA A 919 11.43 12.72 18.28
N VAL A 920 10.36 12.45 19.05
CA VAL A 920 10.43 11.96 20.43
C VAL A 920 11.08 10.58 20.52
N ALA A 921 10.68 9.64 19.66
CA ALA A 921 11.29 8.32 19.63
C ALA A 921 12.79 8.36 19.29
N ILE A 922 13.18 9.19 18.31
CA ILE A 922 14.59 9.42 17.95
C ILE A 922 15.35 10.01 19.15
N ARG A 923 14.84 11.10 19.73
CA ARG A 923 15.48 11.75 20.89
C ARG A 923 15.65 10.80 22.06
N TRP A 924 14.64 9.98 22.34
CA TRP A 924 14.70 8.99 23.42
C TRP A 924 15.84 7.99 23.22
N VAL A 925 16.00 7.44 22.00
CA VAL A 925 17.09 6.50 21.71
C VAL A 925 18.45 7.20 21.72
N LEU A 926 18.53 8.44 21.23
CA LEU A 926 19.75 9.24 21.29
C LEU A 926 20.20 9.58 22.72
N ASP A 927 19.29 9.58 23.69
CA ASP A 927 19.65 9.81 25.09
C ASP A 927 20.21 8.57 25.78
N VAL A 928 20.16 7.40 25.13
CA VAL A 928 20.82 6.19 25.63
C VAL A 928 22.35 6.39 25.51
N PRO A 929 23.12 6.38 26.62
CA PRO A 929 24.52 6.85 26.61
C PRO A 929 25.46 6.14 25.62
N VAL A 930 25.26 4.84 25.41
CA VAL A 930 26.09 4.04 24.49
C VAL A 930 25.74 4.25 23.02
N VAL A 931 24.59 4.85 22.71
CA VAL A 931 24.14 5.11 21.34
C VAL A 931 24.90 6.31 20.79
N LYS A 932 25.79 6.04 19.82
CA LYS A 932 26.51 7.09 19.10
C LYS A 932 25.60 7.76 18.08
N ALA A 933 24.76 6.98 17.41
CA ALA A 933 23.80 7.50 16.47
C ALA A 933 22.65 6.53 16.19
N VAL A 934 21.54 7.05 15.67
CA VAL A 934 20.41 6.27 15.15
C VAL A 934 20.47 6.21 13.62
N ILE A 935 19.99 5.11 13.04
CA ILE A 935 19.90 4.89 11.59
C ILE A 935 18.43 5.02 11.19
N ILE A 936 18.11 6.07 10.44
CA ILE A 936 16.75 6.38 9.98
C ILE A 936 16.69 6.18 8.47
N GLY A 937 15.69 5.42 8.00
CA GLY A 937 15.54 5.12 6.57
C GLY A 937 15.28 6.39 5.77
N ALA A 938 16.12 6.65 4.76
CA ALA A 938 16.01 7.82 3.89
C ALA A 938 15.52 7.41 2.50
N ARG A 939 14.33 7.91 2.12
CA ARG A 939 13.87 7.83 0.72
C ARG A 939 14.59 8.92 -0.04
N LEU A 940 15.55 8.53 -0.87
CA LEU A 940 16.27 9.45 -1.76
C LEU A 940 15.32 9.81 -2.92
N SER A 941 14.58 10.89 -2.75
CA SER A 941 13.56 11.37 -3.69
C SER A 941 13.45 12.90 -3.63
N GLY A 942 12.52 13.50 -4.38
CA GLY A 942 12.22 14.93 -4.29
C GLY A 942 11.81 15.40 -2.88
N ASP A 943 11.38 14.49 -2.00
CA ASP A 943 10.98 14.78 -0.62
C ASP A 943 12.15 14.74 0.39
N SER A 944 13.38 14.48 -0.04
CA SER A 944 14.54 14.36 0.87
C SER A 944 14.76 15.59 1.75
N GLU A 945 14.42 16.80 1.29
CA GLU A 945 14.44 18.02 2.10
C GLU A 945 13.42 17.98 3.26
N THR A 946 12.21 17.48 2.99
CA THR A 946 11.14 17.32 3.98
C THR A 946 11.54 16.30 5.04
N TYR A 947 12.12 15.17 4.63
CA TYR A 947 12.63 14.16 5.56
C TYR A 947 13.78 14.70 6.43
N ALA A 948 14.68 15.48 5.84
CA ALA A 948 15.76 16.14 6.58
C ALA A 948 15.20 17.03 7.69
N ALA A 949 14.29 17.96 7.35
CA ALA A 949 13.70 18.87 8.31
C ALA A 949 12.95 18.15 9.45
N SER A 950 12.17 17.11 9.12
CA SER A 950 11.43 16.31 10.11
C SER A 950 12.35 15.58 11.09
N ASN A 951 13.42 14.95 10.59
CA ASN A 951 14.38 14.24 11.43
C ASN A 951 15.18 15.21 12.34
N LEU A 952 15.51 16.41 11.84
CA LEU A 952 16.23 17.43 12.61
C LEU A 952 15.44 17.98 13.80
N ALA A 953 14.11 17.85 13.81
CA ALA A 953 13.29 18.24 14.96
C ALA A 953 13.68 17.50 16.25
N ALA A 954 14.28 16.30 16.14
CA ALA A 954 14.81 15.56 17.28
C ALA A 954 15.96 16.27 18.02
N PHE A 955 16.62 17.25 17.40
CA PHE A 955 17.67 18.06 18.02
C PHE A 955 17.16 19.39 18.60
N ALA A 956 15.87 19.70 18.42
CA ALA A 956 15.30 20.99 18.82
C ALA A 956 14.81 21.03 20.28
N PHE A 957 14.81 19.88 20.97
CA PHE A 957 14.29 19.76 22.34
C PHE A 957 15.04 18.66 23.12
N SER A 958 14.77 18.60 24.43
CA SER A 958 15.30 17.59 25.35
C SER A 958 14.17 16.99 26.17
N LEU A 959 14.25 15.69 26.46
CA LEU A 959 13.30 15.01 27.35
C LEU A 959 13.64 15.31 28.81
N ASP A 960 12.70 15.88 29.55
CA ASP A 960 12.81 16.12 30.98
C ASP A 960 12.42 14.87 31.81
N ASP A 961 12.55 14.95 33.14
CA ASP A 961 12.28 13.83 34.04
C ASP A 961 10.82 13.37 33.99
N GLU A 962 9.87 14.28 33.73
CA GLU A 962 8.46 13.96 33.59
C GLU A 962 8.21 13.17 32.29
N ASP A 963 8.81 13.61 31.18
CA ASP A 963 8.72 12.92 29.89
C ASP A 963 9.27 11.50 29.99
N ARG A 964 10.46 11.36 30.60
CA ARG A 964 11.11 10.07 30.83
C ARG A 964 10.27 9.20 31.77
N GLY A 965 9.73 9.78 32.83
CA GLY A 965 8.85 9.10 33.77
C GLY A 965 7.58 8.56 33.10
N LEU A 966 6.96 9.35 32.20
CA LEU A 966 5.77 8.96 31.47
C LEU A 966 6.05 7.79 30.51
N ILE A 967 7.12 7.87 29.73
CA ILE A 967 7.53 6.80 28.81
C ILE A 967 7.91 5.53 29.60
N ALA A 968 8.69 5.66 30.67
CA ALA A 968 9.11 4.53 31.51
C ALA A 968 7.90 3.83 32.17
N LYS A 969 6.91 4.59 32.64
CA LYS A 969 5.67 4.04 33.19
C LYS A 969 4.90 3.24 32.14
N ALA A 970 4.82 3.71 30.90
CA ALA A 970 4.17 2.98 29.82
C ALA A 970 4.95 1.70 29.45
N GLN A 971 6.29 1.79 29.43
CA GLN A 971 7.20 0.66 29.17
C GLN A 971 7.12 -0.45 30.22
N ALA A 972 6.71 -0.14 31.45
CA ALA A 972 6.50 -1.14 32.50
C ALA A 972 5.40 -2.18 32.17
N GLY A 973 4.52 -1.88 31.20
CA GLY A 973 3.51 -2.81 30.70
C GLY A 973 4.00 -3.70 29.55
N LEU A 974 5.23 -3.54 29.07
CA LEU A 974 5.79 -4.38 28.02
C LEU A 974 6.26 -5.73 28.57
N THR A 975 6.19 -6.76 27.73
CA THR A 975 6.91 -8.01 27.94
C THR A 975 8.33 -7.88 27.37
N ASP A 976 9.32 -8.44 28.05
CA ASP A 976 10.69 -8.42 27.53
C ASP A 976 10.78 -9.30 26.28
N ILE A 977 11.30 -8.70 25.19
CA ILE A 977 11.59 -9.44 23.97
C ILE A 977 12.63 -10.51 24.29
N PRO A 978 12.40 -11.78 23.93
CA PRO A 978 13.29 -12.88 24.31
C PRO A 978 14.68 -12.74 23.69
N GLY A 979 15.69 -13.24 24.40
CA GLY A 979 17.08 -13.27 23.94
C GLY A 979 17.84 -11.94 24.11
N ASP A 980 19.03 -11.89 23.53
CA ASP A 980 19.89 -10.70 23.50
C ASP A 980 19.80 -9.99 22.13
N CYS A 981 20.48 -8.86 21.96
CA CYS A 981 20.52 -8.10 20.73
C CYS A 981 21.01 -8.98 19.56
N GLY A 982 20.30 -8.96 18.43
CA GLY A 982 20.62 -9.75 17.25
C GLY A 982 20.08 -11.19 17.28
N ASP A 983 19.59 -11.69 18.43
CA ASP A 983 18.95 -13.02 18.50
C ASP A 983 17.71 -13.10 17.59
N GLU A 984 17.12 -11.96 17.20
CA GLU A 984 16.03 -11.91 16.22
C GLU A 984 16.37 -12.57 14.87
N TYR A 985 17.66 -12.72 14.55
CA TYR A 985 18.18 -13.37 13.34
C TYR A 985 18.70 -14.79 13.58
N ARG A 986 18.67 -15.29 14.82
CA ARG A 986 19.36 -16.53 15.22
C ARG A 986 18.52 -17.48 16.04
N ARG A 987 17.47 -16.99 16.71
CA ARG A 987 16.62 -17.78 17.62
C ARG A 987 15.14 -17.49 17.42
N PRO A 988 14.26 -18.52 17.49
CA PRO A 988 12.82 -18.33 17.53
C PRO A 988 12.35 -17.55 18.79
N PRO A 989 11.31 -16.70 18.69
CA PRO A 989 10.65 -16.30 17.46
C PRO A 989 11.56 -15.42 16.61
N PHE A 990 11.77 -15.76 15.34
CA PHE A 990 12.55 -14.94 14.43
C PHE A 990 11.79 -13.65 14.14
N LEU A 991 12.42 -12.51 14.42
CA LEU A 991 11.82 -11.19 14.21
C LEU A 991 12.37 -10.58 12.91
N THR A 992 12.41 -11.41 11.86
CA THR A 992 12.73 -11.02 10.48
C THR A 992 11.45 -10.68 9.72
N ALA A 993 11.56 -10.17 8.50
CA ALA A 993 10.38 -9.84 7.70
C ALA A 993 9.64 -11.05 7.15
N SER A 994 10.32 -12.16 6.84
CA SER A 994 9.71 -13.43 6.44
C SER A 994 9.15 -14.21 7.63
N GLY A 995 9.61 -13.92 8.85
CA GLY A 995 9.22 -14.65 10.05
C GLY A 995 9.93 -16.00 10.20
N ASP A 996 10.85 -16.32 9.31
CA ASP A 996 11.74 -17.48 9.35
C ASP A 996 13.13 -17.12 8.76
N LEU A 997 13.99 -18.12 8.60
CA LEU A 997 15.31 -18.01 7.97
C LEU A 997 15.52 -19.04 6.86
N SER A 998 14.43 -19.60 6.32
CA SER A 998 14.49 -20.71 5.35
C SER A 998 15.26 -20.34 4.07
N ASP A 999 15.22 -19.06 3.68
CA ASP A 999 16.01 -18.52 2.56
C ASP A 999 17.52 -18.40 2.84
N HIS A 1000 17.92 -18.41 4.12
CA HIS A 1000 19.31 -18.22 4.56
C HIS A 1000 19.95 -19.51 5.09
N VAL A 1001 19.16 -20.50 5.48
CA VAL A 1001 19.63 -21.78 6.06
C VAL A 1001 19.11 -22.94 5.20
N LYS A 1002 19.97 -23.51 4.35
CA LYS A 1002 19.62 -24.69 3.55
C LYS A 1002 19.55 -25.94 4.45
N GLU A 1003 18.41 -26.63 4.46
CA GLU A 1003 18.33 -27.99 5.00
C GLU A 1003 19.32 -28.90 4.26
N SER A 1004 20.25 -29.49 5.01
CA SER A 1004 21.28 -30.34 4.41
C SER A 1004 20.79 -31.79 4.29
N SER A 1005 21.08 -32.41 3.15
CA SER A 1005 20.93 -33.86 2.92
C SER A 1005 21.66 -34.71 3.97
N ALA A 1006 22.56 -34.13 4.76
CA ALA A 1006 23.25 -34.79 5.86
C ALA A 1006 22.31 -35.11 7.03
N MET A 1007 21.34 -34.25 7.37
CA MET A 1007 20.39 -34.52 8.46
C MET A 1007 19.49 -35.72 8.17
N GLN A 1008 19.03 -35.87 6.91
CA GLN A 1008 18.28 -37.05 6.47
C GLN A 1008 19.11 -38.34 6.62
N ARG A 1009 20.40 -38.31 6.27
CA ARG A 1009 21.31 -39.45 6.44
C ARG A 1009 21.51 -39.82 7.92
N VAL A 1010 21.56 -38.84 8.82
CA VAL A 1010 21.67 -39.07 10.27
C VAL A 1010 20.43 -39.81 10.77
N GLU A 1011 19.23 -39.32 10.44
CA GLU A 1011 17.98 -39.97 10.86
C GLU A 1011 17.83 -41.37 10.24
N GLU A 1012 18.19 -41.57 8.97
CA GLU A 1012 18.19 -42.89 8.35
C GLU A 1012 19.16 -43.88 9.01
N ALA A 1013 20.37 -43.43 9.36
CA ALA A 1013 21.37 -44.26 10.03
C ALA A 1013 20.88 -44.65 11.44
N VAL A 1014 20.34 -43.69 12.19
CA VAL A 1014 19.76 -43.92 13.52
C VAL A 1014 18.56 -44.86 13.45
N ALA A 1015 17.66 -44.70 12.47
CA ALA A 1015 16.51 -45.58 12.24
C ALA A 1015 16.92 -47.03 11.92
N LYS A 1016 18.10 -47.22 11.31
CA LYS A 1016 18.72 -48.54 11.06
C LYS A 1016 19.47 -49.09 12.28
N GLY A 1017 19.41 -48.43 13.43
CA GLY A 1017 20.11 -48.82 14.66
C GLY A 1017 21.63 -48.58 14.61
N GLN A 1018 22.09 -47.73 13.70
CA GLN A 1018 23.52 -47.45 13.53
C GLN A 1018 23.98 -46.33 14.47
N ARG A 1019 25.25 -46.40 14.88
CA ARG A 1019 25.96 -45.31 15.56
C ARG A 1019 26.40 -44.29 14.52
N VAL A 1020 26.17 -43.01 14.80
CA VAL A 1020 26.62 -41.89 13.96
C VAL A 1020 27.67 -41.09 14.72
N GLU A 1021 28.77 -40.78 14.06
CA GLU A 1021 29.88 -40.01 14.64
C GLU A 1021 30.03 -38.68 13.91
N PHE A 1022 30.19 -37.61 14.67
CA PHE A 1022 30.60 -36.31 14.16
C PHE A 1022 32.05 -36.03 14.56
N HIS A 1023 32.88 -35.77 13.55
CA HIS A 1023 34.30 -35.44 13.70
C HIS A 1023 34.49 -33.96 13.40
N SER A 1024 35.15 -33.24 14.30
CA SER A 1024 35.39 -31.80 14.19
C SER A 1024 36.60 -31.44 13.31
N GLY A 1025 37.41 -32.44 12.91
CA GLY A 1025 38.66 -32.21 12.20
C GLY A 1025 39.80 -31.79 13.13
N SER A 1026 39.62 -31.97 14.44
CA SER A 1026 40.68 -31.74 15.43
C SER A 1026 41.84 -32.70 15.16
N LYS A 1027 43.07 -32.17 15.18
CA LYS A 1027 44.29 -33.00 15.04
C LYS A 1027 44.38 -34.13 16.08
N TRP A 1028 43.69 -33.95 17.21
CA TRP A 1028 43.69 -34.91 18.31
C TRP A 1028 42.71 -36.07 18.12
N GLU A 1029 41.63 -35.91 17.34
CA GLU A 1029 40.65 -36.99 17.09
C GLU A 1029 41.30 -38.27 16.55
N PRO A 1030 42.12 -38.23 15.47
CA PRO A 1030 42.81 -39.42 14.98
C PRO A 1030 43.96 -39.90 15.88
N ILE A 1031 44.56 -39.02 16.70
CA ILE A 1031 45.69 -39.38 17.59
C ILE A 1031 45.19 -40.09 18.85
N ALA A 1032 44.15 -39.56 19.48
CA ALA A 1032 43.61 -40.05 20.75
C ALA A 1032 42.44 -41.04 20.57
N GLY A 1033 41.90 -41.19 19.35
CA GLY A 1033 40.85 -42.15 19.05
C GLY A 1033 39.48 -41.76 19.58
N TYR A 1034 39.07 -40.50 19.38
CA TYR A 1034 37.74 -40.00 19.76
C TYR A 1034 37.09 -39.20 18.62
N SER A 1035 35.79 -38.97 18.73
CA SER A 1035 35.00 -38.09 17.86
C SER A 1035 34.41 -36.93 18.68
N ARG A 1036 34.30 -35.72 18.11
CA ARG A 1036 33.66 -34.57 18.76
C ARG A 1036 32.32 -34.92 19.40
N ALA A 1037 31.46 -35.64 18.69
CA ALA A 1037 30.20 -36.12 19.25
C ALA A 1037 29.77 -37.46 18.63
N VAL A 1038 28.98 -38.23 19.38
CA VAL A 1038 28.39 -39.49 18.94
C VAL A 1038 26.90 -39.47 19.20
N ARG A 1039 26.09 -39.90 18.23
CA ARG A 1039 24.67 -40.24 18.40
C ARG A 1039 24.45 -41.74 18.31
N PHE A 1040 23.74 -42.30 19.28
CA PHE A 1040 23.21 -43.65 19.23
C PHE A 1040 21.78 -43.66 19.79
N GLY A 1041 20.82 -44.07 18.95
CA GLY A 1041 19.40 -43.85 19.23
C GLY A 1041 19.10 -42.36 19.43
N ASN A 1042 18.46 -42.03 20.55
CA ASN A 1042 18.11 -40.65 20.89
C ASN A 1042 19.18 -39.94 21.73
N THR A 1043 20.27 -40.61 22.12
CA THR A 1043 21.29 -39.99 22.98
C THR A 1043 22.46 -39.47 22.16
N ILE A 1044 22.80 -38.20 22.36
CA ILE A 1044 23.99 -37.54 21.83
C ILE A 1044 24.96 -37.32 22.99
N ARG A 1045 26.22 -37.72 22.81
CA ARG A 1045 27.30 -37.44 23.76
C ARG A 1045 28.36 -36.62 23.08
N VAL A 1046 28.64 -35.44 23.62
CA VAL A 1046 29.66 -34.52 23.13
C VAL A 1046 30.88 -34.62 24.04
N SER A 1047 32.05 -34.81 23.42
CA SER A 1047 33.31 -34.90 24.14
C SER A 1047 33.67 -33.57 24.81
N GLY A 1048 34.59 -33.60 25.78
CA GLY A 1048 35.15 -32.40 26.40
C GLY A 1048 35.57 -31.36 25.35
N THR A 1049 34.99 -30.17 25.47
CA THR A 1049 35.09 -29.11 24.47
C THR A 1049 35.67 -27.86 25.11
N THR A 1050 36.71 -27.35 24.47
CA THR A 1050 37.45 -26.14 24.84
C THR A 1050 37.38 -25.14 23.69
N ALA A 1051 37.71 -23.87 23.95
CA ALA A 1051 37.65 -22.77 22.98
C ALA A 1051 38.81 -22.77 21.96
N ASN A 1052 39.17 -23.95 21.43
CA ASN A 1052 40.21 -24.06 20.43
C ASN A 1052 39.81 -23.31 19.15
N PRO A 1053 40.69 -22.47 18.59
CA PRO A 1053 40.38 -21.79 17.35
C PRO A 1053 40.36 -22.77 16.18
N PRO A 1054 39.67 -22.41 15.08
CA PRO A 1054 39.76 -23.11 13.80
C PRO A 1054 41.22 -23.28 13.39
N PRO A 1055 41.58 -24.39 12.69
CA PRO A 1055 42.94 -24.63 12.22
C PRO A 1055 43.58 -23.43 11.51
N GLU A 1056 42.78 -22.68 10.75
CA GLU A 1056 43.17 -21.52 9.95
C GLU A 1056 43.60 -20.31 10.81
N LEU A 1057 43.10 -20.21 12.05
CA LEU A 1057 43.30 -19.06 12.93
C LEU A 1057 44.32 -19.31 14.05
N ARG A 1058 44.81 -20.54 14.20
CA ARG A 1058 45.72 -20.92 15.30
C ARG A 1058 46.94 -20.01 15.40
N ASP A 1059 47.56 -19.72 14.27
CA ASP A 1059 48.77 -18.91 14.22
C ASP A 1059 48.47 -17.40 14.34
N GLN A 1060 47.28 -16.95 13.92
CA GLN A 1060 46.88 -15.54 13.94
C GLN A 1060 46.42 -15.05 15.31
N LEU A 1061 45.69 -15.88 16.06
CA LEU A 1061 45.15 -15.49 17.38
C LEU A 1061 46.16 -15.68 18.52
N GLY A 1062 47.21 -16.48 18.33
CA GLY A 1062 48.27 -16.68 19.33
C GLY A 1062 47.80 -17.36 20.63
N GLY A 1063 46.63 -18.00 20.62
CA GLY A 1063 45.99 -18.62 21.79
C GLY A 1063 44.58 -19.15 21.49
N VAL A 1064 43.78 -19.35 22.54
CA VAL A 1064 42.38 -19.79 22.44
C VAL A 1064 41.41 -18.63 22.21
N VAL A 1065 40.26 -18.92 21.60
CA VAL A 1065 39.17 -17.95 21.42
C VAL A 1065 38.66 -17.52 22.81
N GLY A 1066 38.48 -16.22 23.01
CA GLY A 1066 38.15 -15.61 24.31
C GLY A 1066 39.38 -15.30 25.19
N GLY A 1067 40.60 -15.58 24.70
CA GLY A 1067 41.84 -15.13 25.33
C GLY A 1067 41.94 -15.55 26.79
N LYS A 1068 42.05 -14.58 27.71
CA LYS A 1068 42.21 -14.81 29.17
C LYS A 1068 40.90 -14.85 29.94
N SER A 1069 39.76 -14.77 29.26
CA SER A 1069 38.43 -14.74 29.88
C SER A 1069 37.81 -16.14 29.87
N ALA A 1070 37.72 -16.79 31.03
CA ALA A 1070 37.08 -18.10 31.16
C ALA A 1070 35.61 -18.06 30.74
N ARG A 1071 34.91 -16.93 30.99
CA ARG A 1071 33.54 -16.68 30.51
C ARG A 1071 33.46 -16.76 28.99
N SER A 1072 34.33 -16.04 28.30
CA SER A 1072 34.35 -15.99 26.84
C SER A 1072 34.76 -17.35 26.26
N GLN A 1073 35.75 -18.03 26.85
CA GLN A 1073 36.08 -19.40 26.48
C GLN A 1073 34.89 -20.36 26.66
N ALA A 1074 34.06 -20.18 27.70
CA ALA A 1074 32.87 -20.99 27.91
C ALA A 1074 31.81 -20.76 26.82
N VAL A 1075 31.61 -19.51 26.38
CA VAL A 1075 30.71 -19.18 25.25
C VAL A 1075 31.17 -19.91 23.98
N ALA A 1076 32.45 -19.76 23.60
CA ALA A 1076 32.99 -20.44 22.42
C ALA A 1076 32.91 -21.97 22.52
N ALA A 1077 33.15 -22.55 23.69
CA ALA A 1077 32.99 -23.99 23.89
C ALA A 1077 31.53 -24.44 23.70
N LEU A 1078 30.56 -23.65 24.19
CA LEU A 1078 29.13 -23.93 24.02
C LEU A 1078 28.68 -23.79 22.56
N ASP A 1079 29.22 -22.86 21.79
CA ASP A 1079 28.92 -22.75 20.34
C ASP A 1079 29.42 -23.98 19.57
N ILE A 1080 30.61 -24.47 19.89
CA ILE A 1080 31.18 -25.71 19.31
C ILE A 1080 30.31 -26.92 19.68
N ILE A 1081 29.85 -26.98 20.93
CA ILE A 1081 28.94 -28.03 21.42
C ILE A 1081 27.62 -27.97 20.65
N GLU A 1082 27.01 -26.78 20.53
CA GLU A 1082 25.76 -26.59 19.81
C GLU A 1082 25.90 -27.04 18.35
N GLY A 1083 26.98 -26.63 17.68
CA GLY A 1083 27.28 -27.03 16.31
C GLY A 1083 27.42 -28.55 16.15
N ALA A 1084 27.95 -29.25 17.15
CA ALA A 1084 28.06 -30.71 17.16
C ALA A 1084 26.70 -31.40 17.39
N VAL A 1085 25.88 -30.87 18.31
CA VAL A 1085 24.54 -31.38 18.61
C VAL A 1085 23.63 -31.21 17.38
N ARG A 1086 23.64 -30.04 16.73
CA ARG A 1086 22.85 -29.76 15.51
C ARG A 1086 23.18 -30.72 14.37
N ARG A 1087 24.47 -30.99 14.12
CA ARG A 1087 24.92 -31.92 13.06
C ARG A 1087 24.53 -33.37 13.30
N LEU A 1088 24.16 -33.71 14.53
CA LEU A 1088 23.62 -35.01 14.91
C LEU A 1088 22.10 -35.00 15.06
N GLY A 1089 21.39 -33.96 14.61
CA GLY A 1089 19.93 -33.89 14.59
C GLY A 1089 19.28 -33.54 15.93
N GLY A 1090 20.05 -33.05 16.92
CA GLY A 1090 19.53 -32.52 18.17
C GLY A 1090 19.54 -30.99 18.21
N THR A 1091 19.06 -30.44 19.33
CA THR A 1091 19.10 -29.00 19.64
C THR A 1091 19.67 -28.78 21.04
N MET A 1092 20.05 -27.55 21.38
CA MET A 1092 20.48 -27.24 22.75
C MET A 1092 19.37 -27.44 23.78
N ALA A 1093 18.09 -27.38 23.40
CA ALA A 1093 16.96 -27.72 24.28
C ALA A 1093 16.89 -29.22 24.63
N ASP A 1094 17.61 -30.08 23.90
CA ASP A 1094 17.70 -31.50 24.18
C ASP A 1094 18.79 -31.83 25.22
N VAL A 1095 19.58 -30.85 25.65
CA VAL A 1095 20.65 -31.06 26.62
C VAL A 1095 20.05 -31.37 27.99
N VAL A 1096 20.36 -32.54 28.53
CA VAL A 1096 19.87 -32.98 29.85
C VAL A 1096 20.95 -32.88 30.92
N ARG A 1097 22.23 -32.90 30.52
CA ARG A 1097 23.36 -32.85 31.44
C ARG A 1097 24.55 -32.09 30.87
N THR A 1098 25.20 -31.34 31.75
CA THR A 1098 26.49 -30.68 31.50
C THR A 1098 27.50 -31.03 32.59
N ARG A 1099 28.77 -31.16 32.21
CA ARG A 1099 29.91 -31.22 33.13
C ARG A 1099 30.89 -30.12 32.74
N VAL A 1100 31.20 -29.25 33.69
CA VAL A 1100 32.05 -28.07 33.50
C VAL A 1100 33.29 -28.22 34.36
N MET A 1101 34.45 -28.30 33.73
CA MET A 1101 35.75 -28.36 34.38
C MET A 1101 36.47 -27.03 34.22
N LEU A 1102 36.86 -26.42 35.33
CA LEU A 1102 37.50 -25.10 35.40
C LEU A 1102 38.95 -25.24 35.83
N ARG A 1103 39.84 -24.40 35.29
CA ARG A 1103 41.23 -24.34 35.80
C ARG A 1103 41.32 -23.64 37.16
N ARG A 1104 40.50 -22.62 37.38
CA ARG A 1104 40.60 -21.69 38.53
C ARG A 1104 39.25 -21.52 39.22
N GLU A 1105 39.27 -21.37 40.54
CA GLU A 1105 38.05 -21.23 41.35
C GLU A 1105 37.41 -19.83 41.18
N GLU A 1106 38.21 -18.79 40.96
CA GLU A 1106 37.70 -17.44 40.74
C GLU A 1106 36.85 -17.29 39.46
N ASP A 1107 36.98 -18.22 38.51
CA ASP A 1107 36.24 -18.20 37.23
C ASP A 1107 34.82 -18.77 37.34
N VAL A 1108 34.46 -19.39 38.47
CA VAL A 1108 33.18 -20.10 38.67
C VAL A 1108 31.98 -19.21 38.33
N ALA A 1109 31.96 -17.97 38.81
CA ALA A 1109 30.86 -17.05 38.57
C ALA A 1109 30.71 -16.71 37.09
N GLY A 1110 31.80 -16.31 36.43
CA GLY A 1110 31.78 -15.92 35.02
C GLY A 1110 31.36 -17.06 34.09
N VAL A 1111 31.86 -18.28 34.33
CA VAL A 1111 31.47 -19.45 33.54
C VAL A 1111 30.03 -19.89 33.83
N SER A 1112 29.58 -19.80 35.08
CA SER A 1112 28.18 -20.09 35.45
C SER A 1112 27.21 -19.10 34.79
N GLU A 1113 27.58 -17.82 34.68
CA GLU A 1113 26.79 -16.83 33.95
C GLU A 1113 26.72 -17.11 32.45
N ALA A 1114 27.82 -17.54 31.81
CA ALA A 1114 27.82 -17.92 30.40
C ALA A 1114 26.93 -19.15 30.15
N HIS A 1115 27.09 -20.19 30.98
CA HIS A 1115 26.28 -21.41 30.95
C HIS A 1115 24.79 -21.10 31.14
N GLY A 1116 24.46 -20.37 32.21
CA GLY A 1116 23.08 -19.99 32.52
C GLY A 1116 22.45 -19.15 31.41
N TRP A 1117 23.20 -18.22 30.80
CA TRP A 1117 22.73 -17.45 29.65
C TRP A 1117 22.36 -18.35 28.47
N VAL A 1118 23.27 -19.23 28.01
CA VAL A 1118 22.99 -20.13 26.86
C VAL A 1118 21.74 -20.97 27.11
N PHE A 1119 21.64 -21.64 28.26
CA PHE A 1119 20.52 -22.56 28.50
C PHE A 1119 19.20 -21.84 28.81
N ASN A 1120 19.23 -20.65 29.43
CA ASN A 1120 18.03 -19.82 29.57
C ASN A 1120 17.48 -19.39 28.21
N CYS A 1121 18.34 -19.11 27.22
CA CYS A 1121 17.89 -18.81 25.85
C CYS A 1121 17.18 -20.00 25.18
N HIS A 1122 17.37 -21.22 25.67
CA HIS A 1122 16.67 -22.43 25.22
C HIS A 1122 15.55 -22.88 26.17
N GLY A 1123 15.28 -22.13 27.24
CA GLY A 1123 14.20 -22.42 28.18
C GLY A 1123 14.39 -23.69 29.00
N ILE A 1124 15.63 -24.17 29.17
CA ILE A 1124 15.93 -25.42 29.87
C ILE A 1124 17.00 -25.23 30.95
N TRP A 1125 16.95 -26.05 32.00
CA TRP A 1125 17.96 -26.09 33.07
C TRP A 1125 18.55 -27.50 33.17
N PRO A 1126 19.66 -27.80 32.47
CA PRO A 1126 20.23 -29.14 32.49
C PRO A 1126 20.85 -29.47 33.84
N ALA A 1127 20.92 -30.76 34.19
CA ALA A 1127 21.69 -31.20 35.34
C ALA A 1127 23.16 -30.77 35.17
N ASN A 1128 23.70 -30.02 36.11
CA ASN A 1128 25.03 -29.45 36.00
C ASN A 1128 25.98 -30.02 37.07
N THR A 1129 27.21 -30.34 36.67
CA THR A 1129 28.32 -30.61 37.58
C THR A 1129 29.43 -29.64 37.25
N LEU A 1130 29.85 -28.83 38.22
CA LEU A 1130 30.90 -27.83 38.05
C LEU A 1130 32.03 -28.10 39.05
N THR A 1131 33.27 -28.20 38.56
CA THR A 1131 34.44 -28.55 39.38
C THR A 1131 35.72 -27.90 38.87
N THR A 1132 36.72 -27.76 39.73
CA THR A 1132 38.06 -27.31 39.36
C THR A 1132 38.97 -28.51 39.05
N ALA A 1133 39.70 -28.47 37.93
CA ALA A 1133 40.63 -29.51 37.49
C ALA A 1133 41.85 -28.92 36.75
N GLY A 1134 42.94 -29.69 36.68
CA GLY A 1134 44.06 -29.34 35.80
C GLY A 1134 43.71 -29.62 34.34
N LEU A 1135 43.60 -28.58 33.51
CA LEU A 1135 43.27 -28.70 32.09
C LEU A 1135 44.56 -28.84 31.23
N ILE A 1136 44.41 -29.34 30.00
CA ILE A 1136 45.54 -29.49 29.06
C ILE A 1136 45.72 -28.18 28.26
N GLY A 1137 46.90 -27.57 28.36
CA GLY A 1137 47.22 -26.26 27.77
C GLY A 1137 47.01 -25.13 28.77
N ASP A 1138 48.04 -24.32 29.03
CA ASP A 1138 48.04 -23.28 30.09
C ASP A 1138 47.03 -22.16 29.82
N GLU A 1139 46.71 -21.95 28.54
CA GLU A 1139 45.75 -20.97 28.03
C GLU A 1139 44.28 -21.42 28.17
N VAL A 1140 44.04 -22.72 28.37
CA VAL A 1140 42.68 -23.29 28.51
C VAL A 1140 42.20 -23.13 29.96
N LEU A 1141 41.09 -22.43 30.13
CA LEU A 1141 40.51 -22.10 31.43
C LEU A 1141 39.24 -22.88 31.75
N VAL A 1142 38.54 -23.37 30.73
CA VAL A 1142 37.30 -24.12 30.86
C VAL A 1142 37.20 -25.22 29.79
N GLU A 1143 36.68 -26.37 30.21
CA GLU A 1143 36.32 -27.49 29.34
C GLU A 1143 34.91 -27.97 29.70
N ILE A 1144 34.05 -28.16 28.69
CA ILE A 1144 32.64 -28.51 28.88
C ILE A 1144 32.30 -29.79 28.13
N GLU A 1145 31.65 -30.72 28.82
CA GLU A 1145 31.08 -31.95 28.26
C GLU A 1145 29.55 -31.89 28.35
N VAL A 1146 28.86 -32.44 27.33
CA VAL A 1146 27.40 -32.38 27.22
C VAL A 1146 26.81 -33.74 26.83
N GLU A 1147 25.70 -34.08 27.48
CA GLU A 1147 24.82 -35.18 27.09
C GLU A 1147 23.42 -34.62 26.76
N ALA A 1148 22.92 -34.97 25.58
CA ALA A 1148 21.62 -34.57 25.08
C ALA A 1148 20.75 -35.77 24.71
N VAL A 1149 19.44 -35.64 24.87
CA VAL A 1149 18.44 -36.65 24.51
C VAL A 1149 17.46 -36.05 23.52
N VAL A 1150 17.60 -36.38 22.24
CA VAL A 1150 16.80 -35.83 21.14
C VAL A 1150 15.31 -35.98 21.43
N GLY A 1151 14.60 -34.85 21.47
CA GLY A 1151 13.18 -34.75 21.75
C GLY A 1151 12.84 -34.41 23.21
N SER A 1152 13.80 -34.37 24.12
CA SER A 1152 13.54 -34.03 25.53
C SER A 1152 13.15 -32.56 25.73
N GLY A 1153 13.50 -31.68 24.79
CA GLY A 1153 13.15 -30.26 24.86
C GLY A 1153 11.68 -29.93 24.53
N LYS A 1154 10.88 -30.90 24.05
CA LYS A 1154 9.51 -30.64 23.55
C LYS A 1154 8.46 -30.36 24.64
N SER A 1155 8.71 -30.73 25.89
CA SER A 1155 7.81 -30.50 27.01
C SER A 1155 8.57 -30.59 28.32
N VAL A 1156 8.96 -29.44 28.87
CA VAL A 1156 9.68 -29.36 30.16
C VAL A 1156 8.69 -29.05 31.27
N VAL A 1157 8.65 -29.88 32.31
CA VAL A 1157 7.88 -29.64 33.53
C VAL A 1157 8.86 -29.37 34.66
N ALA A 1158 8.86 -28.14 35.19
CA ALA A 1158 9.59 -27.80 36.40
C ALA A 1158 8.72 -28.12 37.61
N ILE A 1159 9.29 -28.82 38.59
CA ILE A 1159 8.67 -29.07 39.89
C ILE A 1159 9.46 -28.23 40.90
N SER A 1160 8.80 -27.25 41.53
CA SER A 1160 9.37 -26.41 42.58
C SER A 1160 9.20 -27.03 43.95
#